data_AF-A0AB34Z517-F1
#
_entry.id   AF-A0AB34Z517-F1
#
_cell.length_a   1.000
_cell.length_b   1.000
_cell.length_c   1.000
_cell.angle_alpha   90.00
_cell.angle_beta   90.00
_cell.angle_gamma   90.00
#
_symmetry.space_group_name_H-M   'P 1'
#
loop_
_entity.id
_entity.type
_entity.pdbx_description
1 polymer ?
#
loop_
_entity_poly.entity_id
_entity_poly.type
_entity_poly.pdbx_seq_one_letter_code
_entity_poly.pdbx_strand_id
1 'polypeptide(L)'
;MRRLACLLAPSLLALCCGTALAQSSGEPVPNGRLPTWAVPERYSLSFKIDPDQSEFSGRTSIRVQLKQASDHLWLHGKELKVSKVTVKPVKGKALIARYVEADAQAGVVRLDFGRTLQPQTLTVDIVYSAPLNQQLQGLYQVKYQGQAYAMTQMEPISARYAFPGFDEPAFKTPFDLSLTVPTDDQALANTIATSSKPAGKGWKTVTFAPTVPLPTYLVAYAAGPWDVVDVPAMPATPQRPNPTPLRGIAAKGQGPRITPALDQTPAIIAALEDYYAFGYPFDKLDLVAAPDFSAGAMENPGFVTFRDWLLLLDKDSPAENVQRSFNTNAHELAHQWTGDAVTMEWWDDLWLNEAFATWMQQKITMQLHPEYRANLDRIGGAQHAMDNDSLVSARKIRQPITGNGDIETAFDGITYQKGAAVLAMFEAFVGEDVFRQGMRAYIAKHTFGSATADDLVDAIADAAGKGEEFKAAFRSFLNQPGVPYLQTQLAREGGKTVVKLQQQRYLPLGSTGSTAQQWGVPVCVKYGKGKNQVGTACQMLADGSGSIVLDGAGKNTWVFPNARGAGYYRFSLPKKQLAELGKQVGQLDDNERLAYADAIDAAYRHGDTDGDAVLAALQQLAPSESSDVSTALLGRFVWIWRYQATSEAQRGALRKAAEQAYLPRLRQLGYTRRSGESIDDTSLRSALAGLFALRLQNAEVRKALLAQGDAVLAGGNGALDFSKANPDLLGTALAVTAQERGAPAVQSLIGALRTHADPAQRNAMIAALGTLQDPALLKQVRDFALTDAIKVGEMKSLLMRGHSDEASHASMWPWFTANFDRIVQRSGSFDGGGLPALGASGGCSVEEADRLDAFFKPRLATLSGADRGMAQTGETIRLCAALKQAQTARR
;
A
#
# COMPACT_ATOMS: atom_id res chain seq x y z
N MET A 1 4.31 87.36 7.69
CA MET A 1 3.67 88.43 6.89
C MET A 1 2.83 87.74 5.80
N ARG A 2 1.51 87.65 5.98
CA ARG A 2 0.46 88.32 5.15
C ARG A 2 0.65 88.25 3.61
N ARG A 3 -0.11 87.31 3.01
CA ARG A 3 -1.13 87.45 1.93
C ARG A 3 -0.78 87.77 0.45
N LEU A 4 -1.52 87.03 -0.41
CA LEU A 4 -2.09 87.31 -1.77
C LEU A 4 -1.16 87.05 -2.98
N ALA A 5 -1.56 86.50 -4.13
CA ALA A 5 -2.86 86.21 -4.78
C ALA A 5 -2.68 85.04 -5.82
N CYS A 6 -3.59 84.06 -5.92
CA CYS A 6 -4.67 83.90 -6.94
C CYS A 6 -4.29 84.07 -8.43
N LEU A 7 -4.50 83.01 -9.24
CA LEU A 7 -5.20 82.94 -10.54
C LEU A 7 -5.15 81.46 -11.05
N LEU A 8 -6.28 80.73 -10.98
CA LEU A 8 -7.18 80.27 -12.08
C LEU A 8 -6.63 79.13 -12.98
N ALA A 9 -7.41 78.03 -13.03
CA ALA A 9 -7.23 76.74 -13.73
C ALA A 9 -7.44 76.81 -15.27
N PRO A 10 -7.21 75.76 -16.10
CA PRO A 10 -8.05 74.54 -16.11
C PRO A 10 -7.41 73.18 -16.53
N SER A 11 -8.06 72.10 -16.08
CA SER A 11 -8.41 70.84 -16.77
C SER A 11 -7.38 70.04 -17.59
N LEU A 12 -7.17 68.77 -17.22
CA LEU A 12 -6.95 67.66 -18.16
C LEU A 12 -7.39 66.32 -17.53
N LEU A 13 -8.48 65.75 -18.06
CA LEU A 13 -8.74 64.31 -18.05
C LEU A 13 -7.73 63.65 -18.98
N ALA A 14 -7.07 62.56 -18.56
CA ALA A 14 -6.82 61.39 -19.41
C ALA A 14 -6.21 60.20 -18.64
N LEU A 15 -6.92 59.07 -18.72
CA LEU A 15 -6.45 57.68 -18.81
C LEU A 15 -5.37 57.17 -17.82
N CYS A 16 -5.82 56.47 -16.78
CA CYS A 16 -5.05 55.36 -16.21
C CYS A 16 -5.16 54.12 -17.12
N CYS A 17 -4.21 53.95 -18.04
CA CYS A 17 -3.92 52.65 -18.64
C CYS A 17 -3.13 51.81 -17.63
N GLY A 18 -3.80 50.89 -16.95
CA GLY A 18 -3.12 49.80 -16.24
C GLY A 18 -2.50 48.85 -17.27
N THR A 19 -1.20 48.95 -17.48
CA THR A 19 -0.43 47.93 -18.21
C THR A 19 -0.37 46.67 -17.36
N ALA A 20 -1.20 45.68 -17.70
CA ALA A 20 -0.98 44.30 -17.27
C ALA A 20 0.35 43.84 -17.89
N LEU A 21 1.36 43.62 -17.04
CA LEU A 21 2.63 43.04 -17.47
C LEU A 21 2.35 41.65 -18.04
N ALA A 22 2.52 41.49 -19.36
CA ALA A 22 2.55 40.18 -19.99
C ALA A 22 3.87 39.50 -19.59
N GLN A 23 3.79 38.37 -18.88
CA GLN A 23 4.92 37.47 -18.72
C GLN A 23 5.12 36.70 -20.03
N SER A 24 6.25 36.92 -20.70
CA SER A 24 6.70 36.10 -21.84
C SER A 24 7.95 35.29 -21.47
N SER A 25 8.00 34.05 -21.95
CA SER A 25 9.17 33.22 -22.26
C SER A 25 10.24 32.92 -21.18
N GLY A 26 9.98 33.12 -19.88
CA GLY A 26 10.97 32.86 -18.80
C GLY A 26 10.50 32.00 -17.62
N GLU A 27 9.28 31.46 -17.64
CA GLU A 27 8.79 30.56 -16.57
C GLU A 27 9.48 29.19 -16.67
N PRO A 28 10.06 28.65 -15.58
CA PRO A 28 10.68 27.33 -15.59
C PRO A 28 9.63 26.24 -15.87
N VAL A 29 10.07 25.12 -16.45
CA VAL A 29 9.20 23.96 -16.65
C VAL A 29 8.70 23.48 -15.28
N PRO A 30 7.36 23.34 -15.09
CA PRO A 30 6.80 22.94 -13.81
C PRO A 30 6.95 21.43 -13.58
N ASN A 31 8.16 20.98 -13.21
CA ASN A 31 8.45 19.57 -12.91
C ASN A 31 7.83 19.05 -11.59
N GLY A 32 7.04 19.89 -10.91
CA GLY A 32 6.25 19.56 -9.73
C GLY A 32 4.78 19.90 -9.96
N ARG A 33 4.23 20.86 -9.19
CA ARG A 33 2.86 21.34 -9.39
C ARG A 33 2.76 22.28 -10.59
N LEU A 34 1.73 22.10 -11.41
CA LEU A 34 1.32 23.00 -12.45
C LEU A 34 0.90 24.35 -11.83
N PRO A 35 1.12 25.47 -12.54
CA PRO A 35 0.68 26.76 -12.05
C PRO A 35 -0.84 26.87 -11.94
N THR A 36 -1.34 27.49 -10.86
CA THR A 36 -2.79 27.59 -10.56
C THR A 36 -3.51 28.74 -11.29
N TRP A 37 -2.81 29.41 -12.21
CA TRP A 37 -3.36 30.47 -13.05
C TRP A 37 -4.17 29.94 -14.23
N ALA A 38 -4.11 28.65 -14.52
CA ALA A 38 -5.04 27.94 -15.38
C ALA A 38 -5.65 26.78 -14.62
N VAL A 39 -6.97 26.66 -14.65
CA VAL A 39 -7.70 25.63 -13.89
C VAL A 39 -8.70 24.94 -14.81
N PRO A 40 -8.70 23.60 -14.91
CA PRO A 40 -9.72 22.88 -15.66
C PRO A 40 -11.07 22.95 -14.92
N GLU A 41 -12.16 23.06 -15.68
CA GLU A 41 -13.53 23.09 -15.17
C GLU A 41 -14.31 21.83 -15.55
N ARG A 42 -14.00 21.22 -16.71
CA ARG A 42 -14.67 20.03 -17.23
C ARG A 42 -13.86 19.37 -18.34
N TYR A 43 -13.93 18.04 -18.41
CA TYR A 43 -13.38 17.26 -19.52
C TYR A 43 -14.49 16.59 -20.32
N SER A 44 -14.27 16.50 -21.63
CA SER A 44 -14.96 15.56 -22.50
C SER A 44 -13.91 14.69 -23.20
N LEU A 45 -14.00 13.39 -22.96
CA LEU A 45 -13.07 12.37 -23.40
C LEU A 45 -13.77 11.41 -24.36
N SER A 46 -13.21 11.25 -25.55
CA SER A 46 -13.69 10.27 -26.53
C SER A 46 -12.53 9.40 -27.00
N PHE A 47 -12.68 8.08 -26.85
CA PHE A 47 -11.67 7.11 -27.26
C PHE A 47 -12.23 6.14 -28.29
N LYS A 48 -11.37 5.70 -29.20
CA LYS A 48 -11.60 4.51 -30.04
C LYS A 48 -10.56 3.47 -29.68
N ILE A 49 -11.03 2.34 -29.14
CA ILE A 49 -10.23 1.29 -28.53
C ILE A 49 -10.61 -0.03 -29.17
N ASP A 50 -9.63 -0.74 -29.72
CA ASP A 50 -9.75 -2.15 -30.10
C ASP A 50 -8.66 -2.89 -29.34
N PRO A 51 -9.03 -3.73 -28.35
CA PRO A 51 -8.08 -4.48 -27.56
C PRO A 51 -7.13 -5.36 -28.37
N ASP A 52 -7.43 -5.72 -29.63
CA ASP A 52 -6.53 -6.52 -30.47
C ASP A 52 -5.45 -5.68 -31.19
N GLN A 53 -5.54 -4.35 -31.15
CA GLN A 53 -4.53 -3.46 -31.73
C GLN A 53 -3.40 -3.15 -30.75
N SER A 54 -2.35 -2.48 -31.22
CA SER A 54 -1.26 -1.97 -30.38
C SER A 54 -1.43 -0.51 -29.95
N GLU A 55 -2.35 0.23 -30.60
CA GLU A 55 -2.58 1.66 -30.36
C GLU A 55 -4.07 1.95 -30.26
N PHE A 56 -4.41 3.02 -29.53
CA PHE A 56 -5.75 3.61 -29.51
C PHE A 56 -5.71 5.05 -30.01
N SER A 57 -6.88 5.62 -30.31
CA SER A 57 -7.00 7.05 -30.66
C SER A 57 -7.95 7.75 -29.71
N GLY A 58 -7.65 9.02 -29.43
CA GLY A 58 -8.36 9.82 -28.46
C GLY A 58 -8.60 11.25 -28.91
N ARG A 59 -9.67 11.83 -28.38
CA ARG A 59 -9.93 13.27 -28.39
C ARG A 59 -10.22 13.73 -26.97
N THR A 60 -9.45 14.71 -26.51
CA THR A 60 -9.64 15.36 -25.22
C THR A 60 -10.08 16.79 -25.46
N SER A 61 -11.22 17.17 -24.90
CA SER A 61 -11.69 18.56 -24.85
C SER A 61 -11.73 19.02 -23.40
N ILE A 62 -11.02 20.10 -23.09
CA ILE A 62 -10.93 20.65 -21.72
C ILE A 62 -11.49 22.05 -21.73
N ARG A 63 -12.48 22.32 -20.87
CA ARG A 63 -12.87 23.68 -20.53
C ARG A 63 -11.91 24.18 -19.45
N VAL A 64 -11.19 25.27 -19.72
CA VAL A 64 -10.14 25.80 -18.84
C VAL A 64 -10.43 27.25 -18.50
N GLN A 65 -10.41 27.60 -17.23
CA GLN A 65 -10.42 28.97 -16.77
C GLN A 65 -9.00 29.53 -16.72
N LEU A 66 -8.68 30.47 -17.60
CA LEU A 66 -7.43 31.23 -17.59
C LEU A 66 -7.61 32.47 -16.71
N LYS A 67 -6.91 32.51 -15.56
CA LYS A 67 -7.03 33.58 -14.55
C LYS A 67 -6.11 34.78 -14.80
N GLN A 68 -5.05 34.60 -15.58
CA GLN A 68 -4.10 35.65 -15.91
C GLN A 68 -3.76 35.65 -17.41
N ALA A 69 -3.24 36.76 -17.94
CA ALA A 69 -2.83 36.79 -19.33
C ALA A 69 -1.64 35.81 -19.56
N SER A 70 -1.71 34.98 -20.59
CA SER A 70 -0.65 34.00 -20.91
C SER A 70 -0.59 33.71 -22.41
N ASP A 71 0.60 33.42 -22.92
CA ASP A 71 0.85 32.97 -24.30
C ASP A 71 0.90 31.45 -24.45
N HIS A 72 0.74 30.70 -23.35
CA HIS A 72 0.77 29.25 -23.33
C HIS A 72 -0.09 28.65 -22.22
N LEU A 73 -0.19 27.32 -22.21
CA LEU A 73 -0.75 26.53 -21.13
C LEU A 73 0.17 25.37 -20.78
N TRP A 74 0.41 25.12 -19.48
CA TRP A 74 1.07 23.92 -19.00
C TRP A 74 0.05 22.81 -18.75
N LEU A 75 0.39 21.59 -19.17
CA LEU A 75 -0.39 20.37 -18.96
C LEU A 75 0.57 19.18 -18.74
N HIS A 76 0.00 18.01 -18.52
CA HIS A 76 0.68 16.72 -18.57
C HIS A 76 0.30 15.93 -19.82
N GLY A 77 1.24 15.15 -20.33
CA GLY A 77 1.05 14.21 -21.43
C GLY A 77 2.35 13.44 -21.72
N LYS A 78 2.26 12.12 -21.84
CA LYS A 78 3.44 11.25 -22.03
C LYS A 78 3.15 10.16 -23.06
N GLU A 79 4.05 9.99 -24.01
CA GLU A 79 3.94 9.01 -25.11
C GLU A 79 2.69 9.21 -26.00
N LEU A 80 2.23 10.46 -26.13
CA LEU A 80 1.07 10.82 -26.95
C LEU A 80 1.50 11.35 -28.31
N LYS A 81 1.03 10.72 -29.39
CA LYS A 81 1.20 11.23 -30.77
C LYS A 81 0.12 12.26 -31.07
N VAL A 82 0.35 13.52 -30.70
CA VAL A 82 -0.60 14.61 -30.88
C VAL A 82 -0.62 15.09 -32.34
N SER A 83 -1.79 14.96 -32.98
CA SER A 83 -1.99 15.35 -34.39
C SER A 83 -2.55 16.76 -34.55
N LYS A 84 -3.33 17.24 -33.58
CA LYS A 84 -3.98 18.55 -33.65
C LYS A 84 -4.30 19.10 -32.27
N VAL A 85 -4.02 20.38 -32.06
CA VAL A 85 -4.50 21.16 -30.91
C VAL A 85 -5.25 22.39 -31.41
N THR A 86 -6.47 22.58 -30.93
CA THR A 86 -7.28 23.78 -31.21
C THR A 86 -7.70 24.42 -29.89
N VAL A 87 -7.34 25.69 -29.71
CA VAL A 87 -7.76 26.48 -28.54
C VAL A 87 -8.85 27.45 -28.98
N LYS A 88 -10.00 27.41 -28.33
CA LYS A 88 -11.17 28.25 -28.59
C LYS A 88 -11.39 29.17 -27.39
N PRO A 89 -10.92 30.43 -27.45
CA PRO A 89 -11.27 31.39 -26.42
C PRO A 89 -12.76 31.72 -26.50
N VAL A 90 -13.43 31.87 -25.35
CA VAL A 90 -14.85 32.31 -25.32
C VAL A 90 -15.00 33.68 -26.00
N LYS A 91 -13.99 34.55 -25.87
CA LYS A 91 -13.94 35.85 -26.55
C LYS A 91 -12.86 35.83 -27.63
N GLY A 92 -13.22 35.36 -28.83
CA GLY A 92 -12.32 35.43 -29.99
C GLY A 92 -12.52 34.28 -30.97
N LYS A 93 -11.65 34.23 -31.99
CA LYS A 93 -11.60 33.12 -32.95
C LYS A 93 -10.74 31.99 -32.40
N ALA A 94 -11.13 30.76 -32.73
CA ALA A 94 -10.32 29.57 -32.54
C ALA A 94 -8.93 29.74 -33.15
N LEU A 95 -7.92 29.20 -32.49
CA LEU A 95 -6.53 29.20 -32.96
C LEU A 95 -5.96 27.78 -32.89
N ILE A 96 -4.98 27.51 -33.75
CA ILE A 96 -4.17 26.30 -33.65
C ILE A 96 -3.03 26.58 -32.69
N ALA A 97 -2.91 25.74 -31.67
CA ALA A 97 -1.81 25.80 -30.73
C ALA A 97 -0.76 24.73 -31.07
N ARG A 98 0.49 24.96 -30.66
CA ARG A 98 1.56 23.98 -30.82
C ARG A 98 1.71 23.18 -29.53
N TYR A 99 1.72 21.86 -29.64
CA TYR A 99 2.03 20.94 -28.54
C TYR A 99 3.56 20.77 -28.45
N VAL A 100 4.14 21.07 -27.29
CA VAL A 100 5.58 20.96 -27.04
C VAL A 100 5.81 20.07 -25.82
N GLU A 101 6.57 19.01 -26.00
CA GLU A 101 7.08 18.20 -24.88
C GLU A 101 8.19 18.99 -24.18
N ALA A 102 7.88 19.55 -23.01
CA ALA A 102 8.80 20.42 -22.29
C ALA A 102 9.74 19.61 -21.38
N ASP A 103 9.23 18.54 -20.77
CA ASP A 103 10.00 17.51 -20.08
C ASP A 103 9.35 16.15 -20.35
N ALA A 104 9.90 15.40 -21.30
CA ALA A 104 9.35 14.11 -21.71
C ALA A 104 9.46 13.02 -20.62
N GLN A 105 10.45 13.13 -19.72
CA GLN A 105 10.64 12.16 -18.64
C GLN A 105 9.57 12.36 -17.56
N ALA A 106 9.37 13.61 -17.14
CA ALA A 106 8.33 13.99 -16.19
C ALA A 106 6.91 13.95 -16.79
N GLY A 107 6.80 14.04 -18.13
CA GLY A 107 5.53 14.08 -18.85
C GLY A 107 4.87 15.46 -18.79
N VAL A 108 5.67 16.53 -18.76
CA VAL A 108 5.21 17.93 -18.73
C VAL A 108 5.19 18.49 -20.14
N VAL A 109 4.07 19.11 -20.51
CA VAL A 109 3.83 19.61 -21.87
C VAL A 109 3.34 21.05 -21.86
N ARG A 110 3.68 21.77 -22.93
CA ARG A 110 3.33 23.17 -23.13
C ARG A 110 2.51 23.31 -24.40
N LEU A 111 1.35 23.96 -24.30
CA LEU A 111 0.55 24.37 -25.45
C LEU A 111 0.84 25.83 -25.76
N ASP A 112 1.59 26.10 -26.82
CA ASP A 112 1.86 27.48 -27.26
C ASP A 112 0.69 28.01 -28.08
N PHE A 113 0.08 29.10 -27.63
CA PHE A 113 -1.04 29.74 -28.33
C PHE A 113 -0.60 30.56 -29.56
N GLY A 114 0.70 30.85 -29.67
CA GLY A 114 1.27 31.75 -30.70
C GLY A 114 0.94 33.23 -30.49
N ARG A 115 0.18 33.57 -29.43
CA ARG A 115 -0.15 34.94 -28.99
C ARG A 115 -0.57 34.93 -27.53
N THR A 116 -0.44 36.06 -26.84
CA THR A 116 -0.99 36.21 -25.49
C THR A 116 -2.52 36.27 -25.51
N LEU A 117 -3.15 35.39 -24.74
CA LEU A 117 -4.58 35.43 -24.44
C LEU A 117 -4.79 36.14 -23.10
N GLN A 118 -5.78 37.03 -23.05
CA GLN A 118 -6.22 37.69 -21.82
C GLN A 118 -7.03 36.72 -20.93
N PRO A 119 -7.16 36.99 -19.60
CA PRO A 119 -7.95 36.17 -18.68
C PRO A 119 -9.36 35.92 -19.22
N GLN A 120 -9.71 34.65 -19.39
CA GLN A 120 -11.00 34.20 -19.95
C GLN A 120 -11.14 32.68 -19.84
N THR A 121 -12.31 32.15 -20.16
CA THR A 121 -12.49 30.71 -20.36
C THR A 121 -12.05 30.30 -21.77
N LEU A 122 -11.39 29.15 -21.87
CA LEU A 122 -10.93 28.51 -23.09
C LEU A 122 -11.57 27.13 -23.23
N THR A 123 -11.79 26.67 -24.46
CA THR A 123 -11.97 25.24 -24.77
C THR A 123 -10.74 24.76 -25.54
N VAL A 124 -10.03 23.78 -24.98
CA VAL A 124 -8.82 23.19 -25.56
C VAL A 124 -9.18 21.81 -26.11
N ASP A 125 -9.22 21.67 -27.43
CA ASP A 125 -9.45 20.40 -28.14
C ASP A 125 -8.09 19.81 -28.59
N ILE A 126 -7.78 18.57 -28.17
CA ILE A 126 -6.55 17.84 -28.50
C ILE A 126 -6.92 16.50 -29.13
N VAL A 127 -6.35 16.18 -30.30
CA VAL A 127 -6.56 14.91 -31.02
C VAL A 127 -5.24 14.17 -31.12
N TYR A 128 -5.22 12.89 -30.71
CA TYR A 128 -3.99 12.11 -30.56
C TYR A 128 -4.22 10.61 -30.78
N SER A 129 -3.13 9.87 -30.95
CA SER A 129 -3.07 8.43 -30.73
C SER A 129 -1.98 8.12 -29.70
N ALA A 130 -2.06 6.93 -29.09
CA ALA A 130 -1.07 6.47 -28.12
C ALA A 130 -1.02 4.93 -28.12
N PRO A 131 0.11 4.33 -27.73
CA PRO A 131 0.19 2.89 -27.56
C PRO A 131 -0.73 2.41 -26.44
N LEU A 132 -1.31 1.22 -26.60
CA LEU A 132 -1.82 0.48 -25.45
C LEU A 132 -0.60 0.01 -24.64
N ASN A 133 -0.42 0.62 -23.47
CA ASN A 133 0.75 0.41 -22.63
C ASN A 133 0.89 -1.09 -22.24
N GLN A 134 2.13 -1.58 -22.13
CA GLN A 134 2.43 -2.99 -21.81
C GLN A 134 3.01 -3.17 -20.40
N GLN A 135 3.07 -2.09 -19.63
CA GLN A 135 3.64 -1.98 -18.28
C GLN A 135 2.55 -1.65 -17.25
N LEU A 136 1.28 -1.91 -17.56
CA LEU A 136 0.13 -1.76 -16.66
C LEU A 136 -0.09 -0.30 -16.18
N GLN A 137 0.06 0.67 -17.09
CA GLN A 137 -0.08 2.11 -16.80
C GLN A 137 -0.96 2.84 -17.82
N GLY A 138 -1.67 3.87 -17.38
CA GLY A 138 -2.57 4.64 -18.25
C GLY A 138 -3.65 3.73 -18.81
N LEU A 139 -3.90 3.79 -20.12
CA LEU A 139 -4.67 2.76 -20.82
C LEU A 139 -3.71 1.67 -21.33
N TYR A 140 -3.82 0.49 -20.76
CA TYR A 140 -2.92 -0.63 -21.01
C TYR A 140 -3.66 -1.84 -21.56
N GLN A 141 -2.91 -2.76 -22.19
CA GLN A 141 -3.41 -4.01 -22.74
C GLN A 141 -2.88 -5.20 -21.95
N VAL A 142 -3.74 -6.19 -21.73
CA VAL A 142 -3.38 -7.51 -21.21
C VAL A 142 -3.99 -8.61 -22.06
N LYS A 143 -3.34 -9.77 -22.09
CA LYS A 143 -3.86 -10.96 -22.75
C LYS A 143 -4.14 -12.05 -21.72
N TYR A 144 -5.33 -12.62 -21.76
CA TYR A 144 -5.73 -13.73 -20.90
C TYR A 144 -6.44 -14.79 -21.74
N GLN A 145 -5.92 -16.02 -21.69
CA GLN A 145 -6.40 -17.17 -22.50
C GLN A 145 -6.59 -16.83 -24.00
N GLY A 146 -5.63 -16.10 -24.57
CA GLY A 146 -5.62 -15.72 -25.99
C GLY A 146 -6.58 -14.59 -26.37
N GLN A 147 -7.31 -14.01 -25.40
CA GLN A 147 -8.17 -12.84 -25.60
C GLN A 147 -7.47 -11.58 -25.10
N ALA A 148 -7.60 -10.48 -25.83
CA ALA A 148 -7.04 -9.19 -25.45
C ALA A 148 -8.07 -8.33 -24.70
N TYR A 149 -7.59 -7.60 -23.70
CA TYR A 149 -8.38 -6.68 -22.89
C TYR A 149 -7.62 -5.36 -22.79
N ALA A 150 -8.34 -4.24 -22.87
CA ALA A 150 -7.80 -2.92 -22.63
C ALA A 150 -8.47 -2.31 -21.40
N MET A 151 -7.70 -1.80 -20.45
CA MET A 151 -8.24 -1.18 -19.23
C MET A 151 -7.25 -0.17 -18.63
N THR A 152 -7.70 0.57 -17.64
CA THR A 152 -6.96 1.71 -17.10
C THR A 152 -6.36 1.45 -15.71
N GLN A 153 -5.15 1.95 -15.48
CA GLN A 153 -4.58 2.21 -14.16
C GLN A 153 -3.90 3.59 -14.18
N MET A 154 -4.47 4.57 -13.47
CA MET A 154 -4.04 5.97 -13.59
C MET A 154 -3.35 6.53 -12.35
N GLU A 155 -3.53 5.96 -11.16
CA GLU A 155 -2.81 6.42 -9.97
C GLU A 155 -1.32 6.05 -10.04
N PRO A 156 -0.41 6.96 -9.61
CA PRO A 156 -0.66 8.35 -9.19
C PRO A 156 -0.74 9.35 -10.34
N ILE A 157 0.09 9.17 -11.37
CA ILE A 157 0.31 10.16 -12.42
C ILE A 157 0.29 9.51 -13.82
N SER A 158 -0.47 8.45 -13.98
CA SER A 158 -0.51 7.66 -15.21
C SER A 158 -1.65 8.05 -16.15
N ALA A 159 -2.57 8.94 -15.75
CA ALA A 159 -3.60 9.46 -16.65
C ALA A 159 -2.97 10.16 -17.88
N ARG A 160 -1.78 10.77 -17.70
CA ARG A 160 -1.01 11.42 -18.77
C ARG A 160 -0.56 10.48 -19.91
N TYR A 161 -0.56 9.16 -19.71
CA TYR A 161 -0.35 8.17 -20.78
C TYR A 161 -1.62 7.86 -21.56
N ALA A 162 -2.79 8.10 -20.96
CA ALA A 162 -4.09 7.85 -21.58
C ALA A 162 -4.62 9.08 -22.32
N PHE A 163 -4.48 10.27 -21.73
CA PHE A 163 -4.94 11.53 -22.30
C PHE A 163 -4.14 12.74 -21.79
N PRO A 164 -3.96 13.79 -22.60
CA PRO A 164 -3.30 15.02 -22.16
C PRO A 164 -4.23 15.84 -21.26
N GLY A 165 -3.73 16.38 -20.15
CA GLY A 165 -4.56 17.12 -19.18
C GLY A 165 -3.83 17.61 -17.93
N PHE A 166 -4.59 18.15 -16.98
CA PHE A 166 -4.08 18.61 -15.68
C PHE A 166 -4.03 17.43 -14.70
N ASP A 167 -3.00 16.60 -14.84
CA ASP A 167 -2.86 15.35 -14.09
C ASP A 167 -2.37 15.54 -12.65
N GLU A 168 -3.19 16.20 -11.82
CA GLU A 168 -2.95 16.45 -10.39
C GLU A 168 -4.25 16.28 -9.56
N PRO A 169 -4.16 15.77 -8.32
CA PRO A 169 -5.33 15.41 -7.52
C PRO A 169 -6.23 16.60 -7.15
N ALA A 170 -5.68 17.81 -6.97
CA ALA A 170 -6.49 19.00 -6.66
C ALA A 170 -7.41 19.44 -7.81
N PHE A 171 -7.13 19.07 -9.06
CA PHE A 171 -7.90 19.52 -10.22
C PHE A 171 -9.14 18.65 -10.48
N LYS A 172 -10.02 18.57 -9.48
CA LYS A 172 -11.26 17.79 -9.59
C LYS A 172 -12.23 18.42 -10.58
N THR A 173 -12.74 17.62 -11.52
CA THR A 173 -13.70 18.07 -12.54
C THR A 173 -14.67 16.96 -12.93
N PRO A 174 -15.87 17.28 -13.43
CA PRO A 174 -16.72 16.31 -14.10
C PRO A 174 -16.09 15.84 -15.42
N PHE A 175 -16.23 14.54 -15.72
CA PHE A 175 -15.82 13.92 -16.98
C PHE A 175 -17.02 13.42 -17.77
N ASP A 176 -17.12 13.83 -19.03
CA ASP A 176 -18.01 13.23 -20.03
C ASP A 176 -17.22 12.20 -20.85
N LEU A 177 -17.57 10.92 -20.75
CA LEU A 177 -16.86 9.84 -21.42
C LEU A 177 -17.68 9.16 -22.51
N SER A 178 -17.02 8.88 -23.65
CA SER A 178 -17.54 7.99 -24.68
C SER A 178 -16.46 7.04 -25.20
N LEU A 179 -16.80 5.76 -25.38
CA LEU A 179 -15.91 4.73 -25.88
C LEU A 179 -16.46 4.16 -27.19
N THR A 180 -15.64 4.14 -28.24
CA THR A 180 -15.92 3.44 -29.50
C THR A 180 -15.13 2.14 -29.54
N VAL A 181 -15.83 1.02 -29.51
CA VAL A 181 -15.25 -0.34 -29.35
C VAL A 181 -15.83 -1.30 -30.40
N PRO A 182 -15.20 -2.46 -30.65
CA PRO A 182 -15.81 -3.54 -31.43
C PRO A 182 -17.22 -3.88 -30.94
N THR A 183 -18.13 -4.24 -31.87
CA THR A 183 -19.55 -4.48 -31.54
C THR A 183 -19.73 -5.53 -30.43
N ASP A 184 -18.90 -6.57 -30.43
CA ASP A 184 -19.02 -7.72 -29.52
C ASP A 184 -18.32 -7.51 -28.16
N ASP A 185 -17.52 -6.45 -28.03
CA ASP A 185 -16.82 -6.10 -26.80
C ASP A 185 -17.72 -5.38 -25.81
N GLN A 186 -17.43 -5.52 -24.52
CA GLN A 186 -17.99 -4.65 -23.50
C GLN A 186 -17.28 -3.29 -23.51
N ALA A 187 -18.02 -2.23 -23.19
CA ALA A 187 -17.47 -0.91 -22.89
C ALA A 187 -17.94 -0.53 -21.48
N LEU A 188 -16.98 -0.38 -20.58
CA LEU A 188 -17.22 -0.18 -19.15
C LEU A 188 -16.50 1.08 -18.67
N ALA A 189 -17.04 1.76 -17.66
CA ALA A 189 -16.48 2.99 -17.10
C ALA A 189 -16.96 3.24 -15.67
N ASN A 190 -16.51 4.33 -15.04
CA ASN A 190 -16.97 4.79 -13.71
C ASN A 190 -18.50 4.81 -13.57
N THR A 191 -19.19 5.43 -14.52
CA THR A 191 -20.64 5.73 -14.45
C THR A 191 -21.49 4.82 -15.34
N ILE A 192 -22.81 4.89 -15.18
CA ILE A 192 -23.74 4.10 -16.00
C ILE A 192 -23.69 4.51 -17.48
N ALA A 193 -23.86 3.52 -18.37
CA ALA A 193 -24.03 3.78 -19.80
C ALA A 193 -25.40 4.42 -20.06
N THR A 194 -25.43 5.54 -20.78
CA THR A 194 -26.66 6.28 -21.12
C THR A 194 -27.11 6.04 -22.56
N SER A 195 -26.19 5.66 -23.45
CA SER A 195 -26.55 5.22 -24.80
C SER A 195 -25.49 4.30 -25.42
N SER A 196 -25.94 3.45 -26.34
CA SER A 196 -25.08 2.63 -27.20
C SER A 196 -25.59 2.75 -28.64
N LYS A 197 -24.74 3.18 -29.56
CA LYS A 197 -25.11 3.44 -30.96
C LYS A 197 -24.11 2.78 -31.92
N PRO A 198 -24.55 2.22 -33.07
CA PRO A 198 -23.63 1.78 -34.11
C PRO A 198 -22.71 2.91 -34.57
N ALA A 199 -21.44 2.60 -34.81
CA ALA A 199 -20.39 3.56 -35.16
C ALA A 199 -19.62 3.12 -36.43
N GLY A 200 -20.38 2.71 -37.46
CA GLY A 200 -19.85 2.08 -38.67
C GLY A 200 -19.84 0.54 -38.56
N LYS A 201 -19.34 -0.13 -39.61
CA LYS A 201 -19.36 -1.59 -39.68
C LYS A 201 -18.42 -2.21 -38.64
N GLY A 202 -18.98 -2.98 -37.70
CA GLY A 202 -18.23 -3.70 -36.67
C GLY A 202 -17.88 -2.89 -35.41
N TRP A 203 -18.43 -1.69 -35.26
CA TRP A 203 -18.14 -0.81 -34.13
C TRP A 203 -19.42 -0.27 -33.49
N LYS A 204 -19.34 0.00 -32.19
CA LYS A 204 -20.35 0.76 -31.44
C LYS A 204 -19.69 1.85 -30.61
N THR A 205 -20.39 2.97 -30.43
CA THR A 205 -20.03 4.00 -29.47
C THR A 205 -20.98 3.93 -28.28
N VAL A 206 -20.42 3.72 -27.09
CA VAL A 206 -21.11 3.78 -25.81
C VAL A 206 -20.80 5.12 -25.15
N THR A 207 -21.84 5.83 -24.72
CA THR A 207 -21.72 7.10 -23.98
C THR A 207 -22.16 6.86 -22.55
N PHE A 208 -21.42 7.41 -21.59
CA PHE A 208 -21.66 7.25 -20.15
C PHE A 208 -22.23 8.53 -19.55
N ALA A 209 -22.83 8.43 -18.36
CA ALA A 209 -23.29 9.59 -17.62
C ALA A 209 -22.08 10.44 -17.16
N PRO A 210 -22.22 11.77 -17.03
CA PRO A 210 -21.15 12.61 -16.48
C PRO A 210 -20.79 12.16 -15.07
N THR A 211 -19.49 12.10 -14.74
CA THR A 211 -19.05 11.83 -13.37
C THR A 211 -19.38 13.00 -12.45
N VAL A 212 -19.45 12.74 -11.14
CA VAL A 212 -19.19 13.81 -10.14
C VAL A 212 -17.77 14.34 -10.31
N PRO A 213 -17.36 15.46 -9.68
CA PRO A 213 -16.00 15.94 -9.78
C PRO A 213 -14.97 14.90 -9.31
N LEU A 214 -14.08 14.47 -10.21
CA LEU A 214 -13.00 13.53 -9.93
C LEU A 214 -11.64 14.16 -10.27
N PRO A 215 -10.56 13.80 -9.57
CA PRO A 215 -9.21 13.95 -10.09
C PRO A 215 -8.99 13.02 -11.30
N THR A 216 -7.99 13.32 -12.13
CA THR A 216 -7.67 12.53 -13.34
C THR A 216 -7.31 11.08 -13.03
N TYR A 217 -6.64 10.80 -11.91
CA TYR A 217 -6.20 9.46 -11.55
C TYR A 217 -7.34 8.48 -11.23
N LEU A 218 -8.55 9.00 -11.00
CA LEU A 218 -9.76 8.21 -10.70
C LEU A 218 -10.63 7.91 -11.93
N VAL A 219 -10.28 8.46 -13.10
CA VAL A 219 -10.96 8.13 -14.35
C VAL A 219 -10.62 6.69 -14.73
N ALA A 220 -11.64 5.86 -14.91
CA ALA A 220 -11.46 4.46 -15.24
C ALA A 220 -12.42 3.98 -16.32
N TYR A 221 -11.90 3.13 -17.20
CA TYR A 221 -12.66 2.48 -18.26
C TYR A 221 -11.97 1.23 -18.79
N ALA A 222 -12.77 0.35 -19.39
CA ALA A 222 -12.30 -0.88 -19.99
C ALA A 222 -13.05 -1.23 -21.28
N ALA A 223 -12.36 -1.94 -22.17
CA ALA A 223 -12.87 -2.54 -23.40
C ALA A 223 -12.37 -3.98 -23.54
N GLY A 224 -13.21 -4.85 -24.10
CA GLY A 224 -12.85 -6.24 -24.38
C GLY A 224 -13.97 -7.23 -24.06
N PRO A 225 -13.71 -8.54 -24.18
CA PRO A 225 -14.71 -9.58 -24.06
C PRO A 225 -14.97 -9.95 -22.59
N TRP A 226 -15.25 -8.95 -21.76
CA TRP A 226 -15.51 -9.09 -20.32
C TRP A 226 -16.81 -9.86 -20.04
N ASP A 227 -16.77 -10.75 -19.04
CA ASP A 227 -17.99 -11.25 -18.40
C ASP A 227 -18.52 -10.16 -17.47
N VAL A 228 -19.83 -9.89 -17.55
CA VAL A 228 -20.54 -8.98 -16.64
C VAL A 228 -21.55 -9.81 -15.85
N VAL A 229 -21.41 -9.80 -14.54
CA VAL A 229 -22.25 -10.52 -13.58
C VAL A 229 -23.13 -9.51 -12.86
N ASP A 230 -24.41 -9.49 -13.19
CA ASP A 230 -25.40 -8.68 -12.49
C ASP A 230 -25.87 -9.41 -11.21
N VAL A 231 -25.88 -8.69 -10.09
CA VAL A 231 -26.47 -9.14 -8.82
C VAL A 231 -27.58 -8.16 -8.40
N PRO A 232 -28.44 -8.50 -7.41
CA PRO A 232 -29.39 -7.54 -6.89
C PRO A 232 -28.70 -6.23 -6.50
N ALA A 233 -29.32 -5.09 -6.84
CA ALA A 233 -28.84 -3.78 -6.44
C ALA A 233 -28.66 -3.71 -4.93
N MET A 234 -27.64 -2.98 -4.47
CA MET A 234 -27.45 -2.68 -3.05
C MET A 234 -28.71 -1.98 -2.53
N PRO A 235 -29.33 -2.47 -1.44
CA PRO A 235 -30.58 -1.93 -0.94
C PRO A 235 -30.39 -0.48 -0.48
N ALA A 236 -31.51 0.24 -0.32
CA ALA A 236 -31.50 1.55 0.32
C ALA A 236 -31.06 1.44 1.79
N THR A 237 -30.40 2.48 2.28
CA THR A 237 -29.99 2.67 3.68
C THR A 237 -30.49 4.02 4.20
N PRO A 238 -30.41 4.32 5.50
CA PRO A 238 -30.79 5.63 6.02
C PRO A 238 -30.03 6.80 5.37
N GLN A 239 -28.79 6.56 4.95
CA GLN A 239 -27.92 7.55 4.31
C GLN A 239 -28.04 7.55 2.77
N ARG A 240 -28.58 6.49 2.17
CA ARG A 240 -28.78 6.34 0.72
C ARG A 240 -30.18 5.79 0.41
N PRO A 241 -31.18 6.64 0.12
CA PRO A 241 -32.58 6.22 0.02
C PRO A 241 -32.93 5.43 -1.25
N ASN A 242 -32.06 5.45 -2.27
CA ASN A 242 -32.27 4.74 -3.52
C ASN A 242 -31.34 3.51 -3.61
N PRO A 243 -31.83 2.36 -4.10
CA PRO A 243 -30.96 1.24 -4.42
C PRO A 243 -29.90 1.61 -5.45
N THR A 244 -28.71 1.00 -5.35
CA THR A 244 -27.57 1.27 -6.25
C THR A 244 -27.17 -0.01 -7.00
N PRO A 245 -27.10 -0.01 -8.34
CA PRO A 245 -26.64 -1.15 -9.11
C PRO A 245 -25.27 -1.65 -8.65
N LEU A 246 -25.13 -2.98 -8.50
CA LEU A 246 -23.89 -3.66 -8.17
C LEU A 246 -23.61 -4.74 -9.22
N ARG A 247 -22.39 -4.78 -9.77
CA ARG A 247 -21.99 -5.78 -10.76
C ARG A 247 -20.57 -6.29 -10.52
N GLY A 248 -20.31 -7.52 -10.93
CA GLY A 248 -18.97 -8.07 -11.05
C GLY A 248 -18.50 -8.09 -12.49
N ILE A 249 -17.25 -7.71 -12.73
CA ILE A 249 -16.60 -7.73 -14.03
C ILE A 249 -15.38 -8.64 -13.94
N ALA A 250 -15.28 -9.61 -14.84
CA ALA A 250 -14.14 -10.52 -14.85
C ALA A 250 -13.75 -10.91 -16.28
N ALA A 251 -12.54 -11.43 -16.44
CA ALA A 251 -12.12 -12.02 -17.71
C ALA A 251 -13.12 -13.10 -18.16
N LYS A 252 -13.25 -13.29 -19.47
CA LYS A 252 -14.18 -14.26 -20.05
C LYS A 252 -14.05 -15.65 -19.41
N GLY A 253 -15.16 -16.20 -18.94
CA GLY A 253 -15.25 -17.48 -18.24
C GLY A 253 -14.90 -17.45 -16.74
N GLN A 254 -14.56 -16.29 -16.17
CA GLN A 254 -14.25 -16.15 -14.73
C GLN A 254 -15.40 -15.54 -13.93
N GLY A 255 -16.45 -15.02 -14.58
CA GLY A 255 -17.56 -14.32 -13.94
C GLY A 255 -18.09 -14.99 -12.66
N PRO A 256 -18.45 -16.29 -12.65
CA PRO A 256 -19.03 -16.93 -11.46
C PRO A 256 -18.17 -16.83 -10.19
N ARG A 257 -16.84 -16.77 -10.32
CA ARG A 257 -15.90 -16.74 -9.18
C ARG A 257 -15.86 -15.40 -8.45
N ILE A 258 -16.44 -14.33 -9.01
CA ILE A 258 -16.50 -13.02 -8.35
C ILE A 258 -17.67 -12.90 -7.36
N THR A 259 -18.67 -13.78 -7.48
CA THR A 259 -19.91 -13.76 -6.69
C THR A 259 -19.66 -13.67 -5.17
N PRO A 260 -18.72 -14.42 -4.57
CA PRO A 260 -18.49 -14.33 -3.13
C PRO A 260 -18.11 -12.92 -2.65
N ALA A 261 -17.35 -12.16 -3.45
CA ALA A 261 -16.99 -10.78 -3.12
C ALA A 261 -18.19 -9.83 -3.30
N LEU A 262 -19.03 -10.04 -4.32
CA LEU A 262 -20.25 -9.27 -4.54
C LEU A 262 -21.24 -9.46 -3.38
N ASP A 263 -21.39 -10.68 -2.86
CA ASP A 263 -22.32 -11.00 -1.76
C ASP A 263 -22.01 -10.23 -0.47
N GLN A 264 -20.72 -9.94 -0.22
CA GLN A 264 -20.26 -9.25 0.99
C GLN A 264 -20.30 -7.71 0.85
N THR A 265 -20.32 -7.20 -0.38
CA THR A 265 -20.19 -5.78 -0.69
C THR A 265 -21.28 -4.88 -0.09
N PRO A 266 -22.59 -5.25 -0.13
CA PRO A 266 -23.63 -4.42 0.47
C PRO A 266 -23.44 -4.17 1.98
N ALA A 267 -22.94 -5.16 2.72
CA ALA A 267 -22.72 -5.03 4.15
C ALA A 267 -21.55 -4.08 4.47
N ILE A 268 -20.47 -4.15 3.66
CA ILE A 268 -19.33 -3.23 3.75
C ILE A 268 -19.79 -1.78 3.49
N ILE A 269 -20.52 -1.55 2.39
CA ILE A 269 -21.04 -0.21 2.05
C ILE A 269 -21.96 0.32 3.14
N ALA A 270 -22.89 -0.48 3.66
CA ALA A 270 -23.79 -0.04 4.72
C ALA A 270 -23.05 0.35 6.01
N ALA A 271 -21.99 -0.39 6.38
CA ALA A 271 -21.18 -0.09 7.55
C ALA A 271 -20.35 1.20 7.36
N LEU A 272 -19.82 1.45 6.15
CA LEU A 272 -19.14 2.70 5.81
C LEU A 272 -20.10 3.91 5.80
N GLU A 273 -21.30 3.74 5.23
CA GLU A 273 -22.37 4.76 5.23
C GLU A 273 -22.78 5.15 6.65
N ASP A 274 -22.92 4.17 7.55
CA ASP A 274 -23.20 4.43 8.96
C ASP A 274 -22.03 5.16 9.65
N TYR A 275 -20.79 4.72 9.43
CA TYR A 275 -19.62 5.36 10.05
C TYR A 275 -19.53 6.84 9.69
N TYR A 276 -19.60 7.17 8.40
CA TYR A 276 -19.46 8.53 7.89
C TYR A 276 -20.74 9.37 7.94
N ALA A 277 -21.90 8.75 8.21
CA ALA A 277 -23.20 9.39 8.10
C ALA A 277 -23.41 10.09 6.74
N PHE A 278 -22.87 9.50 5.67
CA PHE A 278 -22.92 9.99 4.30
C PHE A 278 -23.09 8.81 3.35
N GLY A 279 -24.10 8.85 2.49
CA GLY A 279 -24.45 7.75 1.58
C GLY A 279 -23.42 7.56 0.47
N TYR A 280 -23.26 6.34 -0.03
CA TYR A 280 -22.42 6.07 -1.19
C TYR A 280 -22.86 6.98 -2.37
N PRO A 281 -21.98 7.87 -2.88
CA PRO A 281 -22.41 8.99 -3.71
C PRO A 281 -22.48 8.71 -5.21
N PHE A 282 -22.05 7.53 -5.67
CA PHE A 282 -21.94 7.22 -7.10
C PHE A 282 -23.14 6.42 -7.62
N ASP A 283 -23.37 6.47 -8.93
CA ASP A 283 -24.59 5.97 -9.59
C ASP A 283 -24.64 4.43 -9.74
N LYS A 284 -23.51 3.76 -9.62
CA LYS A 284 -23.33 2.30 -9.57
C LYS A 284 -22.07 1.91 -8.81
N LEU A 285 -21.87 0.61 -8.61
CA LEU A 285 -20.62 0.01 -8.18
C LEU A 285 -20.31 -1.24 -9.02
N ASP A 286 -19.20 -1.23 -9.74
CA ASP A 286 -18.63 -2.43 -10.36
C ASP A 286 -17.39 -2.87 -9.57
N LEU A 287 -17.28 -4.17 -9.26
CA LEU A 287 -16.03 -4.79 -8.81
C LEU A 287 -15.38 -5.50 -9.99
N VAL A 288 -14.12 -5.19 -10.29
CA VAL A 288 -13.43 -5.61 -11.52
C VAL A 288 -12.23 -6.48 -11.18
N ALA A 289 -12.26 -7.75 -11.56
CA ALA A 289 -11.14 -8.68 -11.45
C ALA A 289 -10.26 -8.59 -12.70
N ALA A 290 -9.19 -7.78 -12.63
CA ALA A 290 -8.24 -7.56 -13.70
C ALA A 290 -7.32 -8.77 -13.93
N PRO A 291 -7.15 -9.26 -15.17
CA PRO A 291 -6.27 -10.41 -15.47
C PRO A 291 -4.79 -10.18 -15.12
N ASP A 292 -4.31 -8.94 -15.23
CA ASP A 292 -3.01 -8.49 -14.71
C ASP A 292 -3.13 -7.03 -14.29
N PHE A 293 -2.51 -6.69 -13.15
CA PHE A 293 -2.65 -5.39 -12.50
C PHE A 293 -1.39 -5.07 -11.68
N SER A 294 -0.89 -3.84 -11.79
CA SER A 294 0.35 -3.40 -11.17
C SER A 294 0.20 -3.23 -9.65
N ALA A 295 -0.91 -2.63 -9.20
CA ALA A 295 -1.25 -2.49 -7.78
C ALA A 295 -1.98 -3.74 -7.24
N GLY A 296 -2.32 -3.75 -5.94
CA GLY A 296 -3.22 -4.79 -5.39
C GLY A 296 -4.65 -4.61 -5.89
N ALA A 297 -5.15 -3.38 -5.74
CA ALA A 297 -6.43 -2.90 -6.24
C ALA A 297 -6.35 -1.38 -6.44
N MET A 298 -7.43 -0.76 -6.91
CA MET A 298 -7.56 0.65 -7.22
C MET A 298 -9.02 1.08 -7.06
N GLU A 299 -9.24 2.17 -6.35
CA GLU A 299 -10.52 2.61 -5.80
C GLU A 299 -11.45 3.31 -6.80
N ASN A 300 -11.21 3.23 -8.11
CA ASN A 300 -11.87 4.12 -9.08
C ASN A 300 -13.41 4.17 -8.85
N PRO A 301 -14.00 5.36 -8.59
CA PRO A 301 -15.41 5.50 -8.25
C PRO A 301 -16.36 4.79 -9.20
N GLY A 302 -17.17 3.90 -8.64
CA GLY A 302 -18.11 3.07 -9.40
C GLY A 302 -17.48 2.00 -10.29
N PHE A 303 -16.16 1.84 -10.32
CA PHE A 303 -15.40 0.89 -11.15
C PHE A 303 -14.14 0.39 -10.44
N VAL A 304 -14.30 -0.21 -9.26
CA VAL A 304 -13.19 -0.59 -8.39
C VAL A 304 -12.45 -1.81 -8.96
N THR A 305 -11.15 -1.70 -9.16
CA THR A 305 -10.33 -2.70 -9.87
C THR A 305 -9.43 -3.46 -8.91
N PHE A 306 -9.28 -4.77 -9.10
CA PHE A 306 -8.48 -5.65 -8.25
C PHE A 306 -7.64 -6.60 -9.10
N ARG A 307 -6.50 -7.08 -8.58
CA ARG A 307 -5.88 -8.29 -9.13
C ARG A 307 -6.86 -9.46 -9.06
N ASP A 308 -6.90 -10.27 -10.11
CA ASP A 308 -7.76 -11.44 -10.21
C ASP A 308 -7.80 -12.33 -8.95
N TRP A 309 -6.65 -12.72 -8.40
CA TRP A 309 -6.56 -13.59 -7.22
C TRP A 309 -7.08 -12.96 -5.91
N LEU A 310 -7.36 -11.66 -5.89
CA LEU A 310 -7.99 -10.97 -4.75
C LEU A 310 -9.51 -11.00 -4.80
N LEU A 311 -10.13 -11.27 -5.96
CA LEU A 311 -11.59 -11.29 -6.09
C LEU A 311 -12.15 -12.63 -6.57
N LEU A 312 -11.38 -13.39 -7.35
CA LEU A 312 -11.82 -14.66 -7.89
C LEU A 312 -11.62 -15.76 -6.83
N LEU A 313 -12.72 -16.17 -6.21
CA LEU A 313 -12.75 -17.15 -5.13
C LEU A 313 -13.55 -18.39 -5.53
N ASP A 314 -12.97 -19.56 -5.26
CA ASP A 314 -13.65 -20.85 -5.27
C ASP A 314 -14.01 -21.32 -3.87
N LYS A 315 -14.91 -22.31 -3.77
CA LYS A 315 -15.37 -22.91 -2.50
C LYS A 315 -14.22 -23.42 -1.62
N ASP A 316 -13.13 -23.88 -2.21
CA ASP A 316 -11.96 -24.44 -1.56
C ASP A 316 -10.75 -23.49 -1.52
N SER A 317 -10.93 -22.21 -1.83
CA SER A 317 -9.86 -21.20 -1.77
C SER A 317 -9.14 -21.21 -0.41
N PRO A 318 -7.83 -20.88 -0.36
CA PRO A 318 -7.09 -20.64 0.88
C PRO A 318 -7.84 -19.70 1.83
N ALA A 319 -7.88 -20.01 3.13
CA ALA A 319 -8.60 -19.16 4.10
C ALA A 319 -8.03 -17.73 4.11
N GLU A 320 -6.70 -17.63 4.01
CA GLU A 320 -5.98 -16.35 3.86
C GLU A 320 -6.43 -15.57 2.62
N ASN A 321 -6.70 -16.24 1.50
CA ASN A 321 -7.17 -15.56 0.27
C ASN A 321 -8.59 -14.99 0.46
N VAL A 322 -9.48 -15.73 1.13
CA VAL A 322 -10.85 -15.27 1.42
C VAL A 322 -10.81 -14.04 2.34
N GLN A 323 -10.04 -14.11 3.43
CA GLN A 323 -9.83 -12.97 4.34
C GLN A 323 -9.22 -11.78 3.60
N ARG A 324 -8.20 -12.01 2.77
CA ARG A 324 -7.51 -10.95 2.04
C ARG A 324 -8.39 -10.31 0.97
N SER A 325 -9.27 -11.08 0.33
CA SER A 325 -10.32 -10.58 -0.57
C SER A 325 -11.25 -9.63 0.16
N PHE A 326 -11.80 -10.06 1.30
CA PHE A 326 -12.67 -9.21 2.13
C PHE A 326 -11.96 -7.93 2.57
N ASN A 327 -10.75 -8.05 3.13
CA ASN A 327 -9.98 -6.90 3.62
C ASN A 327 -9.66 -5.92 2.49
N THR A 328 -9.23 -6.41 1.33
CA THR A 328 -8.94 -5.51 0.20
C THR A 328 -10.23 -4.85 -0.30
N ASN A 329 -11.34 -5.58 -0.41
CA ASN A 329 -12.62 -5.00 -0.79
C ASN A 329 -13.05 -3.90 0.20
N ALA A 330 -12.92 -4.13 1.51
CA ALA A 330 -13.23 -3.12 2.52
C ALA A 330 -12.30 -1.88 2.45
N HIS A 331 -11.02 -2.06 2.08
CA HIS A 331 -10.08 -0.96 1.83
C HIS A 331 -10.53 -0.10 0.65
N GLU A 332 -10.75 -0.72 -0.51
CA GLU A 332 -11.15 0.00 -1.72
C GLU A 332 -12.51 0.69 -1.60
N LEU A 333 -13.45 0.06 -0.87
CA LEU A 333 -14.76 0.65 -0.64
C LEU A 333 -14.71 1.79 0.38
N ALA A 334 -13.73 1.81 1.30
CA ALA A 334 -13.52 2.95 2.19
C ALA A 334 -13.03 4.19 1.42
N HIS A 335 -12.24 4.00 0.36
CA HIS A 335 -11.77 5.09 -0.49
C HIS A 335 -12.89 5.91 -1.17
N GLN A 336 -14.07 5.31 -1.35
CA GLN A 336 -15.25 5.98 -1.90
C GLN A 336 -15.64 7.23 -1.10
N TRP A 337 -15.23 7.31 0.17
CA TRP A 337 -15.29 8.52 1.01
C TRP A 337 -13.93 9.23 1.10
N THR A 338 -12.87 8.50 1.44
CA THR A 338 -11.50 9.04 1.66
C THR A 338 -10.55 8.68 0.52
N GLY A 339 -10.48 9.58 -0.46
CA GLY A 339 -9.75 9.41 -1.72
C GLY A 339 -10.60 9.91 -2.88
N ASP A 340 -11.87 9.52 -2.89
CA ASP A 340 -12.77 9.77 -4.01
C ASP A 340 -13.69 10.96 -3.78
N ALA A 341 -14.55 10.89 -2.75
CA ALA A 341 -15.41 12.02 -2.39
C ALA A 341 -14.55 13.17 -1.84
N VAL A 342 -13.67 12.88 -0.88
CA VAL A 342 -12.69 13.82 -0.35
C VAL A 342 -11.30 13.36 -0.74
N THR A 343 -10.61 14.13 -1.57
CA THR A 343 -9.28 13.78 -2.10
C THR A 343 -8.21 14.65 -1.40
N MET A 344 -7.01 14.12 -1.15
CA MET A 344 -5.89 14.99 -0.73
C MET A 344 -5.66 16.13 -1.76
N GLU A 345 -5.24 17.30 -1.28
CA GLU A 345 -4.90 18.41 -2.18
C GLU A 345 -3.66 18.08 -3.04
N TRP A 346 -2.69 17.36 -2.46
CA TRP A 346 -1.47 16.96 -3.16
C TRP A 346 -0.87 15.70 -2.52
N TRP A 347 0.06 15.08 -3.24
CA TRP A 347 0.68 13.80 -2.89
C TRP A 347 1.50 13.81 -1.59
N ASP A 348 1.87 14.97 -1.06
CA ASP A 348 2.48 15.06 0.29
C ASP A 348 1.48 14.68 1.40
N ASP A 349 0.18 14.72 1.10
CA ASP A 349 -0.91 14.28 1.96
C ASP A 349 -1.58 12.99 1.48
N LEU A 350 -0.91 12.15 0.66
CA LEU A 350 -1.42 10.85 0.18
C LEU A 350 -1.97 9.94 1.31
N TRP A 351 -1.41 10.04 2.52
CA TRP A 351 -1.89 9.31 3.68
C TRP A 351 -3.37 9.60 4.02
N LEU A 352 -3.90 10.77 3.67
CA LEU A 352 -5.33 11.09 3.85
C LEU A 352 -6.26 10.16 3.08
N ASN A 353 -5.77 9.55 2.01
CA ASN A 353 -6.48 8.50 1.30
C ASN A 353 -6.15 7.15 1.94
N GLU A 354 -4.86 6.79 1.92
CA GLU A 354 -4.41 5.42 2.10
C GLU A 354 -4.37 4.94 3.56
N ALA A 355 -3.95 5.80 4.48
CA ALA A 355 -3.99 5.49 5.90
C ALA A 355 -5.44 5.35 6.38
N PHE A 356 -6.33 6.16 5.82
CA PHE A 356 -7.74 6.15 6.15
C PHE A 356 -8.44 4.90 5.67
N ALA A 357 -8.24 4.52 4.41
CA ALA A 357 -8.76 3.28 3.88
C ALA A 357 -8.21 2.07 4.66
N THR A 358 -6.91 2.07 4.98
CA THR A 358 -6.29 1.01 5.80
C THR A 358 -6.91 0.91 7.20
N TRP A 359 -7.07 2.03 7.90
CA TRP A 359 -7.65 2.06 9.24
C TRP A 359 -9.14 1.72 9.22
N MET A 360 -9.90 2.23 8.25
CA MET A 360 -11.32 1.96 8.10
C MET A 360 -11.58 0.50 7.74
N GLN A 361 -10.80 -0.07 6.82
CA GLN A 361 -10.81 -1.49 6.50
C GLN A 361 -10.74 -2.34 7.76
N GLN A 362 -9.79 -2.05 8.65
CA GLN A 362 -9.62 -2.82 9.89
C GLN A 362 -10.85 -2.72 10.80
N LYS A 363 -11.48 -1.53 10.89
CA LYS A 363 -12.71 -1.35 11.68
C LYS A 363 -13.88 -2.13 11.07
N ILE A 364 -14.09 -2.02 9.76
CA ILE A 364 -15.18 -2.70 9.05
C ILE A 364 -15.00 -4.22 9.10
N THR A 365 -13.77 -4.72 8.93
CA THR A 365 -13.48 -6.15 9.13
C THR A 365 -13.78 -6.57 10.56
N MET A 366 -13.37 -5.83 11.58
CA MET A 366 -13.70 -6.19 12.97
C MET A 366 -15.21 -6.14 13.27
N GLN A 367 -15.97 -5.31 12.56
CA GLN A 367 -17.42 -5.21 12.71
C GLN A 367 -18.15 -6.39 12.04
N LEU A 368 -17.73 -6.79 10.84
CA LEU A 368 -18.43 -7.76 10.00
C LEU A 368 -17.87 -9.19 10.12
N HIS A 369 -16.55 -9.31 10.31
CA HIS A 369 -15.80 -10.56 10.43
C HIS A 369 -14.73 -10.47 11.54
N PRO A 370 -15.12 -10.34 12.82
CA PRO A 370 -14.16 -10.29 13.94
C PRO A 370 -13.24 -11.53 14.01
N GLU A 371 -13.65 -12.66 13.44
CA GLU A 371 -12.84 -13.87 13.30
C GLU A 371 -11.63 -13.70 12.36
N TYR A 372 -11.59 -12.67 11.52
CA TYR A 372 -10.43 -12.32 10.69
C TYR A 372 -9.36 -11.56 11.48
N ARG A 373 -9.66 -11.14 12.72
CA ARG A 373 -8.66 -10.57 13.64
C ARG A 373 -7.88 -9.39 13.05
N ALA A 374 -8.54 -8.53 12.26
CA ALA A 374 -7.89 -7.36 11.63
C ALA A 374 -7.26 -6.37 12.65
N ASN A 375 -7.64 -6.47 13.92
CA ASN A 375 -6.95 -5.79 15.03
C ASN A 375 -5.48 -6.24 15.20
N LEU A 376 -5.18 -7.52 14.99
CA LEU A 376 -3.82 -8.06 15.03
C LEU A 376 -3.05 -7.69 13.75
N ASP A 377 -3.69 -7.77 12.58
CA ASP A 377 -3.13 -7.29 11.31
C ASP A 377 -2.67 -5.83 11.41
N ARG A 378 -3.49 -4.96 12.03
CA ARG A 378 -3.14 -3.56 12.28
C ARG A 378 -1.87 -3.41 13.11
N ILE A 379 -1.76 -4.17 14.20
CA ILE A 379 -0.63 -4.08 15.13
C ILE A 379 0.63 -4.64 14.47
N GLY A 380 0.56 -5.82 13.86
CA GLY A 380 1.68 -6.42 13.13
C GLY A 380 2.14 -5.54 11.96
N GLY A 381 1.21 -4.96 11.20
CA GLY A 381 1.50 -3.99 10.15
C GLY A 381 2.18 -2.72 10.66
N ALA A 382 1.72 -2.18 11.80
CA ALA A 382 2.35 -1.03 12.44
C ALA A 382 3.79 -1.35 12.89
N GLN A 383 4.02 -2.51 13.48
CA GLN A 383 5.34 -2.99 13.91
C GLN A 383 6.28 -3.19 12.71
N HIS A 384 5.77 -3.74 11.61
CA HIS A 384 6.54 -3.83 10.36
C HIS A 384 6.89 -2.45 9.80
N ALA A 385 5.97 -1.48 9.84
CA ALA A 385 6.26 -0.10 9.47
C ALA A 385 7.32 0.53 10.39
N MET A 386 7.30 0.24 11.70
CA MET A 386 8.31 0.72 12.64
C MET A 386 9.72 0.21 12.30
N ASP A 387 9.86 -0.97 11.68
CA ASP A 387 11.16 -1.45 11.24
C ASP A 387 11.76 -0.56 10.15
N ASN A 388 10.97 -0.18 9.14
CA ASN A 388 11.38 0.75 8.09
C ASN A 388 11.54 2.18 8.60
N ASP A 389 10.66 2.62 9.51
CA ASP A 389 10.67 3.97 10.07
C ASP A 389 11.83 4.18 11.06
N SER A 390 12.40 3.09 11.59
CA SER A 390 13.60 3.14 12.44
C SER A 390 14.91 3.44 11.69
N LEU A 391 14.88 3.41 10.35
CA LEU A 391 16.01 3.76 9.50
C LEU A 391 16.27 5.27 9.50
N VAL A 392 17.53 5.69 9.37
CA VAL A 392 17.90 7.09 9.14
C VAL A 392 17.38 7.58 7.80
N SER A 393 17.36 6.71 6.79
CA SER A 393 16.80 6.97 5.47
C SER A 393 15.26 6.98 5.43
N ALA A 394 14.57 6.79 6.56
CA ALA A 394 13.12 6.82 6.62
C ALA A 394 12.58 8.21 6.25
N ARG A 395 11.51 8.23 5.46
CA ARG A 395 10.73 9.45 5.19
C ARG A 395 9.72 9.69 6.31
N LYS A 396 9.25 10.92 6.40
CA LYS A 396 8.06 11.26 7.20
C LYS A 396 6.78 10.92 6.42
N ILE A 397 5.64 10.85 7.12
CA ILE A 397 4.33 10.63 6.48
C ILE A 397 4.07 11.74 5.45
N ARG A 398 4.15 13.01 5.88
CA ARG A 398 4.03 14.19 5.01
C ARG A 398 5.36 14.56 4.37
N GLN A 399 5.78 13.75 3.42
CA GLN A 399 7.03 13.93 2.69
C GLN A 399 6.87 14.99 1.59
N PRO A 400 7.72 16.04 1.53
CA PRO A 400 7.75 16.95 0.40
C PRO A 400 7.96 16.19 -0.90
N ILE A 401 7.13 16.50 -1.88
CA ILE A 401 7.17 15.90 -3.21
C ILE A 401 7.87 16.87 -4.15
N THR A 402 9.07 16.52 -4.57
CA THR A 402 9.91 17.36 -5.45
C THR A 402 9.95 16.88 -6.90
N GLY A 403 9.45 15.68 -7.16
CA GLY A 403 9.28 15.10 -8.49
C GLY A 403 8.58 13.73 -8.46
N ASN A 404 8.43 13.11 -9.62
CA ASN A 404 7.65 11.86 -9.78
C ASN A 404 8.16 10.71 -8.89
N GLY A 405 9.48 10.55 -8.74
CA GLY A 405 10.04 9.49 -7.92
C GLY A 405 9.67 9.59 -6.43
N ASP A 406 9.45 10.80 -5.91
CA ASP A 406 8.98 10.98 -4.54
C ASP A 406 7.54 10.48 -4.37
N ILE A 407 6.70 10.68 -5.40
CA ILE A 407 5.29 10.23 -5.42
C ILE A 407 5.26 8.71 -5.46
N GLU A 408 5.97 8.10 -6.41
CA GLU A 408 6.01 6.65 -6.61
C GLU A 408 6.48 5.92 -5.35
N THR A 409 7.49 6.46 -4.68
CA THR A 409 8.05 5.86 -3.47
C THR A 409 7.34 6.28 -2.18
N ALA A 410 6.25 7.04 -2.25
CA ALA A 410 5.37 7.34 -1.11
C ALA A 410 4.30 6.26 -0.89
N PHE A 411 4.09 5.34 -1.84
CA PHE A 411 3.23 4.17 -1.68
C PHE A 411 3.96 3.04 -0.92
N ASP A 412 4.27 3.29 0.34
CA ASP A 412 4.98 2.35 1.23
C ASP A 412 4.30 2.26 2.61
N GLY A 413 4.83 1.41 3.49
CA GLY A 413 4.21 1.20 4.80
C GLY A 413 4.21 2.40 5.76
N ILE A 414 4.90 3.50 5.43
CA ILE A 414 4.81 4.76 6.17
C ILE A 414 3.48 5.47 5.84
N THR A 415 3.02 5.40 4.59
CA THR A 415 1.71 5.96 4.19
C THR A 415 0.57 5.12 4.72
N TYR A 416 0.61 3.80 4.51
CA TYR A 416 -0.48 2.89 4.87
C TYR A 416 -0.46 2.55 6.37
N GLN A 417 0.47 1.69 6.81
CA GLN A 417 0.41 1.11 8.15
C GLN A 417 0.79 2.09 9.27
N LYS A 418 1.83 2.93 9.09
CA LYS A 418 2.16 3.97 10.10
C LYS A 418 1.04 5.01 10.18
N GLY A 419 0.53 5.50 9.05
CA GLY A 419 -0.60 6.43 9.03
C GLY A 419 -1.82 5.87 9.77
N ALA A 420 -2.23 4.64 9.45
CA ALA A 420 -3.36 3.97 10.10
C ALA A 420 -3.14 3.75 11.60
N ALA A 421 -1.92 3.40 12.00
CA ALA A 421 -1.57 3.24 13.41
C ALA A 421 -1.56 4.56 14.18
N VAL A 422 -1.14 5.66 13.55
CA VAL A 422 -1.24 7.01 14.13
C VAL A 422 -2.71 7.40 14.31
N LEU A 423 -3.57 7.17 13.31
CA LEU A 423 -5.02 7.38 13.44
C LEU A 423 -5.60 6.57 14.62
N ALA A 424 -5.31 5.28 14.68
CA ALA A 424 -5.77 4.40 15.75
C ALA A 424 -5.25 4.80 17.14
N MET A 425 -4.01 5.29 17.24
CA MET A 425 -3.43 5.77 18.50
C MET A 425 -4.15 7.01 19.02
N PHE A 426 -4.41 7.99 18.15
CA PHE A 426 -5.14 9.20 18.52
C PHE A 426 -6.62 8.92 18.81
N GLU A 427 -7.27 8.03 18.03
CA GLU A 427 -8.61 7.52 18.32
C GLU A 427 -8.68 6.84 19.69
N ALA A 428 -7.73 5.94 20.01
CA ALA A 428 -7.69 5.26 21.30
C ALA A 428 -7.51 6.21 22.49
N PHE A 429 -6.91 7.38 22.25
CA PHE A 429 -6.70 8.42 23.26
C PHE A 429 -7.92 9.31 23.49
N VAL A 430 -8.61 9.75 22.42
CA VAL A 430 -9.79 10.63 22.54
C VAL A 430 -11.11 9.86 22.69
N GLY A 431 -11.13 8.59 22.31
CA GLY A 431 -12.32 7.74 22.25
C GLY A 431 -12.92 7.68 20.85
N GLU A 432 -13.42 6.50 20.48
CA GLU A 432 -13.96 6.20 19.15
C GLU A 432 -15.13 7.10 18.74
N ASP A 433 -16.08 7.35 19.64
CA ASP A 433 -17.25 8.19 19.33
C ASP A 433 -16.86 9.64 19.01
N VAL A 434 -15.88 10.17 19.75
CA VAL A 434 -15.35 11.53 19.56
C VAL A 434 -14.59 11.62 18.25
N PHE A 435 -13.73 10.63 17.97
CA PHE A 435 -12.98 10.57 16.72
C PHE A 435 -13.93 10.47 15.51
N ARG A 436 -14.96 9.62 15.59
CA ARG A 436 -15.99 9.48 14.56
C ARG A 436 -16.76 10.78 14.31
N GLN A 437 -17.05 11.56 15.35
CA GLN A 437 -17.70 12.87 15.18
C GLN A 437 -16.81 13.84 14.37
N GLY A 438 -15.51 13.91 14.67
CA GLY A 438 -14.59 14.73 13.89
C GLY A 438 -14.44 14.25 12.45
N MET A 439 -14.42 12.93 12.22
CA MET A 439 -14.42 12.35 10.87
C MET A 439 -15.66 12.73 10.06
N ARG A 440 -16.85 12.66 10.67
CA ARG A 440 -18.10 13.07 10.03
C ARG A 440 -18.08 14.56 9.65
N ALA A 441 -17.58 15.41 10.54
CA ALA A 441 -17.43 16.84 10.26
C ALA A 441 -16.44 17.12 9.11
N TYR A 442 -15.31 16.41 9.09
CA TYR A 442 -14.31 16.48 8.03
C TYR A 442 -14.90 16.08 6.67
N ILE A 443 -15.54 14.92 6.57
CA ILE A 443 -16.14 14.44 5.31
C ILE A 443 -17.22 15.42 4.82
N ALA A 444 -18.14 15.84 5.70
CA ALA A 444 -19.23 16.74 5.33
C ALA A 444 -18.72 18.09 4.81
N LYS A 445 -17.62 18.62 5.35
CA LYS A 445 -17.05 19.92 4.94
C LYS A 445 -16.36 19.86 3.57
N HIS A 446 -15.75 18.73 3.21
CA HIS A 446 -14.87 18.62 2.04
C HIS A 446 -15.42 17.76 0.90
N THR A 447 -16.67 17.29 0.98
CA THR A 447 -17.28 16.39 -0.01
C THR A 447 -17.18 16.95 -1.44
N PHE A 448 -16.69 16.12 -2.37
CA PHE A 448 -16.35 16.41 -3.77
C PHE A 448 -15.26 17.46 -4.00
N GLY A 449 -14.57 17.88 -2.94
CA GLY A 449 -13.42 18.77 -2.98
C GLY A 449 -12.12 18.07 -2.59
N SER A 450 -11.16 18.89 -2.17
CA SER A 450 -9.91 18.44 -1.60
C SER A 450 -9.74 18.90 -0.15
N ALA A 451 -8.84 18.25 0.58
CA ALA A 451 -8.53 18.57 1.96
C ALA A 451 -7.04 18.38 2.29
N THR A 452 -6.61 19.03 3.37
CA THR A 452 -5.25 18.96 3.90
C THR A 452 -5.20 18.19 5.22
N ALA A 453 -3.99 17.80 5.66
CA ALA A 453 -3.83 17.19 6.97
C ALA A 453 -4.31 18.09 8.13
N ASP A 454 -4.17 19.41 7.99
CA ASP A 454 -4.61 20.35 9.02
C ASP A 454 -6.13 20.42 9.12
N ASP A 455 -6.87 20.33 8.00
CA ASP A 455 -8.35 20.26 8.03
C ASP A 455 -8.86 19.08 8.86
N LEU A 456 -8.23 17.92 8.69
CA LEU A 456 -8.54 16.72 9.47
C LEU A 456 -8.18 16.90 10.95
N VAL A 457 -6.94 17.30 11.23
CA VAL A 457 -6.44 17.44 12.61
C VAL A 457 -7.29 18.45 13.39
N ASP A 458 -7.70 19.54 12.73
CA ASP A 458 -8.61 20.53 13.30
C ASP A 458 -9.99 19.93 13.60
N ALA A 459 -10.59 19.19 12.66
CA ALA A 459 -11.89 18.56 12.86
C ALA A 459 -11.90 17.56 14.04
N ILE A 460 -10.84 16.75 14.19
CA ILE A 460 -10.69 15.82 15.33
C ILE A 460 -10.45 16.59 16.63
N ALA A 461 -9.59 17.61 16.63
CA ALA A 461 -9.30 18.41 17.82
C ALA A 461 -10.54 19.15 18.34
N ASP A 462 -11.33 19.72 17.43
CA ASP A 462 -12.58 20.43 17.74
C ASP A 462 -13.61 19.48 18.36
N ALA A 463 -13.80 18.29 17.77
CA ALA A 463 -14.70 17.27 18.32
C ALA A 463 -14.24 16.78 19.71
N ALA A 464 -12.93 16.69 19.93
CA ALA A 464 -12.35 16.26 21.21
C ALA A 464 -12.25 17.38 22.27
N GLY A 465 -12.59 18.63 21.94
CA GLY A 465 -12.37 19.78 22.81
C GLY A 465 -10.89 19.96 23.18
N LYS A 466 -9.98 19.68 22.25
CA LYS A 466 -8.52 19.77 22.44
C LYS A 466 -7.95 20.95 21.66
N GLY A 467 -6.91 21.58 22.23
CA GLY A 467 -6.23 22.73 21.64
C GLY A 467 -4.92 22.37 20.91
N GLU A 468 -4.04 23.36 20.77
CA GLU A 468 -2.80 23.24 20.01
C GLU A 468 -1.84 22.16 20.51
N GLU A 469 -1.84 21.79 21.81
CA GLU A 469 -1.00 20.69 22.31
C GLU A 469 -1.33 19.36 21.59
N PHE A 470 -2.61 19.05 21.42
CA PHE A 470 -3.06 17.85 20.71
C PHE A 470 -2.72 17.92 19.22
N LYS A 471 -2.94 19.09 18.60
CA LYS A 471 -2.65 19.29 17.18
C LYS A 471 -1.15 19.17 16.91
N ALA A 472 -0.31 19.76 17.77
CA ALA A 472 1.15 19.64 17.70
C ALA A 472 1.61 18.20 17.90
N ALA A 473 1.01 17.47 18.86
CA ALA A 473 1.25 16.04 19.05
C ALA A 473 0.94 15.24 17.77
N PHE A 474 -0.23 15.45 17.16
CA PHE A 474 -0.61 14.79 15.90
C PHE A 474 0.38 15.12 14.79
N ARG A 475 0.63 16.43 14.55
CA ARG A 475 1.59 16.92 13.55
C ARG A 475 2.99 16.36 13.74
N SER A 476 3.41 16.08 14.98
CA SER A 476 4.74 15.53 15.24
C SER A 476 4.97 14.15 14.60
N PHE A 477 3.92 13.32 14.49
CA PHE A 477 3.99 12.03 13.79
C PHE A 477 3.87 12.17 12.27
N LEU A 478 3.18 13.20 11.79
CA LEU A 478 3.02 13.49 10.37
C LEU A 478 4.31 14.06 9.76
N ASN A 479 4.96 14.97 10.48
CA ASN A 479 6.01 15.84 9.96
C ASN A 479 7.43 15.38 10.32
N GLN A 480 7.59 14.22 10.98
CA GLN A 480 8.90 13.67 11.35
C GLN A 480 9.01 12.18 11.02
N PRO A 481 10.18 11.72 10.52
CA PRO A 481 10.48 10.29 10.43
C PRO A 481 10.87 9.73 11.80
N GLY A 482 10.76 8.43 11.98
CA GLY A 482 11.21 7.76 13.20
C GLY A 482 10.09 7.31 14.12
N VAL A 483 10.46 6.39 14.99
CA VAL A 483 9.61 5.76 16.00
C VAL A 483 10.01 6.26 17.38
N PRO A 484 9.09 6.72 18.23
CA PRO A 484 9.40 7.02 19.63
C PRO A 484 9.79 5.75 20.39
N TYR A 485 10.83 5.85 21.22
CA TYR A 485 11.23 4.84 22.20
C TYR A 485 10.97 5.35 23.61
N LEU A 486 9.98 4.78 24.28
CA LEU A 486 9.60 5.13 25.63
C LEU A 486 10.34 4.27 26.64
N GLN A 487 11.35 4.84 27.29
CA GLN A 487 11.98 4.25 28.45
C GLN A 487 11.04 4.40 29.64
N THR A 488 10.53 3.28 30.14
CA THR A 488 9.52 3.27 31.20
C THR A 488 10.07 2.64 32.47
N GLN A 489 9.75 3.23 33.62
CA GLN A 489 10.19 2.70 34.91
C GLN A 489 9.13 2.94 35.98
N LEU A 490 8.75 1.88 36.70
CA LEU A 490 7.96 2.04 37.93
C LEU A 490 8.80 2.70 39.03
N ALA A 491 8.23 3.72 39.66
CA ALA A 491 8.79 4.44 40.79
C ALA A 491 7.74 4.69 41.87
N ARG A 492 8.19 5.17 43.04
CA ARG A 492 7.34 5.57 44.15
C ARG A 492 7.54 7.06 44.43
N GLU A 493 6.48 7.83 44.30
CA GLU A 493 6.49 9.29 44.50
C GLU A 493 5.28 9.72 45.32
N GLY A 494 5.49 10.50 46.36
CA GLY A 494 4.40 10.98 47.22
C GLY A 494 3.51 9.87 47.78
N GLY A 495 4.06 8.69 48.05
CA GLY A 495 3.28 7.52 48.51
C GLY A 495 2.41 6.85 47.44
N LYS A 496 2.54 7.22 46.16
CA LYS A 496 1.85 6.60 45.02
C LYS A 496 2.83 5.84 44.13
N THR A 497 2.32 4.86 43.39
CA THR A 497 3.09 4.19 42.34
C THR A 497 2.91 5.00 41.06
N VAL A 498 4.01 5.32 40.40
CA VAL A 498 4.02 6.09 39.15
C VAL A 498 4.85 5.37 38.10
N VAL A 499 4.49 5.56 36.84
CA VAL A 499 5.35 5.20 35.70
C VAL A 499 6.11 6.46 35.30
N LYS A 500 7.43 6.43 35.40
CA LYS A 500 8.30 7.44 34.79
C LYS A 500 8.50 7.12 33.32
N LEU A 501 8.42 8.14 32.49
CA LEU A 501 8.56 8.08 31.05
C LEU A 501 9.68 9.02 30.63
N GLN A 502 10.58 8.51 29.79
CA GLN A 502 11.56 9.29 29.05
C GLN A 502 11.50 8.83 27.60
N GLN A 503 11.40 9.77 26.67
CA GLN A 503 11.42 9.44 25.24
C GLN A 503 12.78 9.75 24.60
N GLN A 504 13.06 8.98 23.55
CA GLN A 504 14.09 9.25 22.55
C GLN A 504 13.63 8.64 21.21
N ARG A 505 14.28 8.97 20.09
CA ARG A 505 14.08 8.21 18.84
C ARG A 505 14.62 6.78 18.99
N TYR A 506 13.83 5.80 18.61
CA TYR A 506 14.25 4.40 18.49
C TYR A 506 15.23 4.25 17.32
N LEU A 507 16.43 3.74 17.59
CA LEU A 507 17.47 3.48 16.60
C LEU A 507 18.07 2.09 16.86
N PRO A 508 18.10 1.18 15.86
CA PRO A 508 18.74 -0.12 16.02
C PRO A 508 20.26 0.01 16.21
N LEU A 509 20.89 -1.04 16.76
CA LEU A 509 22.35 -1.14 16.86
C LEU A 509 23.01 -0.89 15.50
N GLY A 510 24.02 -0.01 15.50
CA GLY A 510 24.75 0.38 14.29
C GLY A 510 24.14 1.57 13.52
N SER A 511 22.98 2.07 13.93
CA SER A 511 22.41 3.28 13.32
C SER A 511 23.27 4.51 13.61
N THR A 512 23.35 5.40 12.63
CA THR A 512 24.09 6.68 12.71
C THR A 512 23.18 7.87 13.02
N GLY A 513 21.89 7.62 13.26
CA GLY A 513 20.89 8.66 13.53
C GLY A 513 21.05 9.36 14.87
N SER A 514 20.39 10.51 15.01
CA SER A 514 20.28 11.22 16.29
C SER A 514 19.11 10.70 17.12
N THR A 515 19.32 10.49 18.42
CA THR A 515 18.28 10.10 19.38
C THR A 515 17.42 11.27 19.87
N ALA A 516 17.80 12.52 19.55
CA ALA A 516 17.24 13.73 20.15
C ALA A 516 15.83 14.11 19.67
N GLN A 517 15.31 13.49 18.61
CA GLN A 517 13.95 13.76 18.13
C GLN A 517 12.90 13.37 19.17
N GLN A 518 11.84 14.17 19.25
CA GLN A 518 10.74 14.01 20.19
C GLN A 518 9.39 14.15 19.49
N TRP A 519 8.38 13.51 20.08
CA TRP A 519 6.99 13.52 19.66
C TRP A 519 6.08 13.89 20.81
N GLY A 520 4.92 14.45 20.51
CA GLY A 520 3.82 14.50 21.47
C GLY A 520 3.11 13.15 21.47
N VAL A 521 3.35 12.30 22.47
CA VAL A 521 2.91 10.89 22.47
C VAL A 521 1.68 10.70 23.38
N PRO A 522 0.52 10.25 22.85
CA PRO A 522 -0.57 9.77 23.68
C PRO A 522 -0.20 8.41 24.30
N VAL A 523 0.17 8.41 25.58
CA VAL A 523 0.61 7.19 26.29
C VAL A 523 -0.53 6.65 27.13
N CYS A 524 -0.88 5.38 26.95
CA CYS A 524 -1.83 4.65 27.79
C CYS A 524 -1.16 3.39 28.33
N VAL A 525 -1.17 3.19 29.64
CA VAL A 525 -0.53 2.06 30.32
C VAL A 525 -1.57 1.16 30.98
N LYS A 526 -1.34 -0.16 30.94
CA LYS A 526 -2.10 -1.16 31.70
C LYS A 526 -1.26 -1.64 32.88
N TYR A 527 -1.85 -1.81 34.06
CA TYR A 527 -1.09 -2.14 35.27
C TYR A 527 -1.89 -2.97 36.27
N GLY A 528 -1.20 -3.67 37.17
CA GLY A 528 -1.85 -4.44 38.22
C GLY A 528 -2.36 -3.57 39.39
N LYS A 529 -3.55 -3.88 39.90
CA LYS A 529 -4.10 -3.33 41.17
C LYS A 529 -4.09 -4.36 42.33
N GLY A 530 -3.53 -5.55 42.10
CA GLY A 530 -3.58 -6.67 43.04
C GLY A 530 -4.86 -7.51 42.89
N LYS A 531 -4.89 -8.71 43.48
CA LYS A 531 -6.03 -9.66 43.40
C LYS A 531 -6.54 -9.90 41.95
N ASN A 532 -5.63 -10.01 40.98
CA ASN A 532 -5.93 -10.15 39.54
C ASN A 532 -6.76 -9.00 38.93
N GLN A 533 -6.81 -7.84 39.58
CA GLN A 533 -7.42 -6.65 39.01
C GLN A 533 -6.38 -5.87 38.19
N VAL A 534 -6.84 -5.29 37.09
CA VAL A 534 -6.04 -4.43 36.21
C VAL A 534 -6.62 -3.02 36.14
N GLY A 535 -5.77 -2.03 35.93
CA GLY A 535 -6.13 -0.65 35.66
C GLY A 535 -5.52 -0.16 34.36
N THR A 536 -6.12 0.91 33.82
CA THR A 536 -5.56 1.67 32.69
C THR A 536 -5.43 3.13 33.11
N ALA A 537 -4.38 3.81 32.64
CA ALA A 537 -4.20 5.25 32.80
C ALA A 537 -3.58 5.84 31.54
N CYS A 538 -4.02 7.02 31.12
CA CYS A 538 -3.55 7.68 29.90
C CYS A 538 -3.10 9.12 30.20
N GLN A 539 -2.06 9.58 29.50
CA GLN A 539 -1.51 10.93 29.60
C GLN A 539 -0.89 11.32 28.25
N MET A 540 -1.08 12.58 27.84
CA MET A 540 -0.29 13.15 26.74
C MET A 540 1.12 13.44 27.25
N LEU A 541 2.12 12.79 26.66
CA LEU A 541 3.53 13.11 26.84
C LEU A 541 3.91 14.15 25.79
N ALA A 542 3.63 15.43 26.06
CA ALA A 542 3.93 16.53 25.16
C ALA A 542 5.44 16.84 25.07
N ASP A 543 6.17 16.61 26.18
CA ASP A 543 7.59 16.87 26.31
C ASP A 543 8.44 15.59 26.27
N GLY A 544 9.77 15.74 26.34
CA GLY A 544 10.73 14.63 26.38
C GLY A 544 10.58 13.64 27.56
N SER A 545 9.90 14.02 28.65
CA SER A 545 9.77 13.20 29.86
C SER A 545 8.46 13.49 30.59
N GLY A 546 8.01 12.53 31.40
CA GLY A 546 6.76 12.69 32.16
C GLY A 546 6.52 11.57 33.15
N SER A 547 5.34 11.61 33.80
CA SER A 547 4.93 10.56 34.71
C SER A 547 3.42 10.32 34.72
N ILE A 548 3.02 9.06 34.85
CA ILE A 548 1.62 8.64 34.96
C ILE A 548 1.39 8.03 36.34
N VAL A 549 0.41 8.56 37.08
CA VAL A 549 0.01 8.00 38.38
C VAL A 549 -0.83 6.74 38.17
N LEU A 550 -0.49 5.66 38.88
CA LEU A 550 -1.19 4.39 38.81
C LEU A 550 -2.16 4.23 39.99
N ASP A 551 -3.39 4.70 39.82
CA ASP A 551 -4.38 4.71 40.90
C ASP A 551 -4.78 3.31 41.37
N GLY A 552 -4.57 3.06 42.67
CA GLY A 552 -4.84 1.76 43.30
C GLY A 552 -3.74 0.71 43.09
N ALA A 553 -2.61 1.07 42.46
CA ALA A 553 -1.49 0.16 42.30
C ALA A 553 -0.66 0.01 43.60
N GLY A 554 -0.37 -1.25 43.96
CA GLY A 554 0.53 -1.57 45.06
C GLY A 554 2.01 -1.28 44.75
N LYS A 555 2.87 -1.44 45.76
CA LYS A 555 4.33 -1.22 45.65
C LYS A 555 5.01 -2.19 44.66
N ASN A 556 4.54 -3.44 44.59
CA ASN A 556 5.14 -4.50 43.78
C ASN A 556 4.27 -4.83 42.55
N THR A 557 3.70 -3.81 41.91
CA THR A 557 2.88 -4.00 40.72
C THR A 557 3.72 -4.26 39.46
N TRP A 558 3.05 -4.67 38.39
CA TRP A 558 3.57 -4.72 37.03
C TRP A 558 2.91 -3.64 36.16
N VAL A 559 3.55 -3.28 35.06
CA VAL A 559 3.01 -2.34 34.06
C VAL A 559 3.32 -2.83 32.65
N PHE A 560 2.34 -2.67 31.77
CA PHE A 560 2.46 -2.78 30.32
C PHE A 560 2.32 -1.37 29.71
N PRO A 561 3.41 -0.80 29.18
CA PRO A 561 3.43 0.61 28.75
C PRO A 561 2.56 0.98 27.53
N ASN A 562 2.05 0.02 26.76
CA ASN A 562 1.29 0.27 25.54
C ASN A 562 -0.08 -0.43 25.58
N ALA A 563 -0.96 -0.03 26.50
CA ALA A 563 -2.28 -0.65 26.68
C ALA A 563 -3.02 -0.85 25.34
N ARG A 564 -3.66 -2.02 25.16
CA ARG A 564 -4.32 -2.45 23.91
C ARG A 564 -3.42 -2.57 22.68
N GLY A 565 -2.11 -2.37 22.80
CA GLY A 565 -1.18 -2.29 21.66
C GLY A 565 -1.51 -1.13 20.70
N ALA A 566 -2.14 -0.07 21.18
CA ALA A 566 -2.69 0.99 20.32
C ALA A 566 -1.65 2.06 19.91
N GLY A 567 -0.56 2.20 20.66
CA GLY A 567 0.43 3.24 20.45
C GLY A 567 1.42 2.93 19.33
N TYR A 568 1.71 3.93 18.48
CA TYR A 568 2.82 3.88 17.52
C TYR A 568 4.15 4.29 18.19
N TYR A 569 4.60 3.47 19.13
CA TYR A 569 5.89 3.63 19.81
C TYR A 569 6.37 2.27 20.31
N ARG A 570 7.69 2.16 20.47
CA ARG A 570 8.34 1.04 21.16
C ARG A 570 8.61 1.45 22.60
N PHE A 571 8.68 0.49 23.51
CA PHE A 571 8.95 0.76 24.91
C PHE A 571 10.04 -0.15 25.48
N SER A 572 10.65 0.30 26.57
CA SER A 572 11.56 -0.50 27.38
C SER A 572 11.15 -0.50 28.84
N LEU A 573 11.56 -1.55 29.54
CA LEU A 573 11.44 -1.68 31.00
C LEU A 573 12.80 -2.14 31.54
N PRO A 574 13.18 -1.71 32.76
CA PRO A 574 14.32 -2.30 33.45
C PRO A 574 14.19 -3.82 33.50
N LYS A 575 15.31 -4.56 33.32
CA LYS A 575 15.33 -6.02 33.21
C LYS A 575 14.46 -6.75 34.25
N LYS A 576 14.47 -6.32 35.51
CA LYS A 576 13.62 -6.89 36.56
C LYS A 576 12.13 -6.65 36.32
N GLN A 577 11.75 -5.44 35.91
CA GLN A 577 10.36 -5.08 35.64
C GLN A 577 9.84 -5.77 34.36
N LEU A 578 10.69 -5.91 33.34
CA LEU A 578 10.37 -6.69 32.14
C LEU A 578 10.14 -8.18 32.48
N ALA A 579 10.99 -8.76 33.33
CA ALA A 579 10.80 -10.13 33.81
C ALA A 579 9.51 -10.30 34.63
N GLU A 580 9.13 -9.30 35.47
CA GLU A 580 7.85 -9.31 36.16
C GLU A 580 6.66 -9.20 35.19
N LEU A 581 6.74 -8.35 34.16
CA LEU A 581 5.73 -8.29 33.09
C LEU A 581 5.62 -9.62 32.34
N GLY A 582 6.74 -10.29 32.04
CA GLY A 582 6.78 -11.60 31.39
C GLY A 582 5.98 -12.67 32.15
N LYS A 583 5.94 -12.60 33.49
CA LYS A 583 5.10 -13.48 34.33
C LYS A 583 3.60 -13.19 34.22
N GLN A 584 3.23 -12.05 33.65
CA GLN A 584 1.86 -11.55 33.54
C GLN A 584 1.33 -11.57 32.11
N VAL A 585 2.06 -12.16 31.15
CA VAL A 585 1.64 -12.29 29.74
C VAL A 585 0.26 -12.96 29.61
N GLY A 586 -0.10 -13.87 30.53
CA GLY A 586 -1.44 -14.45 30.60
C GLY A 586 -2.57 -13.46 30.89
N GLN A 587 -2.28 -12.30 31.49
CA GLN A 587 -3.24 -11.22 31.76
C GLN A 587 -3.31 -10.16 30.64
N LEU A 588 -2.45 -10.29 29.64
CA LEU A 588 -2.47 -9.48 28.42
C LEU A 588 -3.45 -10.11 27.42
N ASP A 589 -4.21 -9.27 26.72
CA ASP A 589 -4.97 -9.71 25.54
C ASP A 589 -4.03 -9.93 24.34
N ASP A 590 -4.53 -10.46 23.23
CA ASP A 590 -3.69 -10.80 22.09
C ASP A 590 -3.03 -9.58 21.43
N ASN A 591 -3.68 -8.41 21.46
CA ASN A 591 -3.09 -7.15 20.97
C ASN A 591 -1.85 -6.78 21.81
N GLU A 592 -2.01 -6.88 23.13
CA GLU A 592 -0.97 -6.57 24.10
C GLU A 592 0.16 -7.61 24.09
N ARG A 593 -0.15 -8.90 23.84
CA ARG A 593 0.85 -9.95 23.66
C ARG A 593 1.68 -9.75 22.39
N LEU A 594 1.05 -9.31 21.30
CA LEU A 594 1.76 -8.98 20.06
C LEU A 594 2.66 -7.73 20.24
N ALA A 595 2.17 -6.72 20.95
CA ALA A 595 2.99 -5.54 21.31
C ALA A 595 4.11 -5.87 22.32
N TYR A 596 3.90 -6.84 23.22
CA TYR A 596 4.96 -7.38 24.08
C TYR A 596 6.05 -8.09 23.26
N ALA A 597 5.67 -8.90 22.28
CA ALA A 597 6.62 -9.57 21.38
C ALA A 597 7.50 -8.56 20.62
N ASP A 598 6.90 -7.51 20.03
CA ASP A 598 7.66 -6.44 19.38
C ASP A 598 8.57 -5.70 20.37
N ALA A 599 8.13 -5.42 21.60
CA ALA A 599 9.00 -4.77 22.58
C ALA A 599 10.25 -5.61 22.91
N ILE A 600 10.13 -6.94 22.95
CA ILE A 600 11.27 -7.85 23.12
C ILE A 600 12.19 -7.81 21.89
N ASP A 601 11.64 -7.88 20.67
CA ASP A 601 12.44 -7.81 19.44
C ASP A 601 13.15 -6.46 19.27
N ALA A 602 12.43 -5.38 19.55
CA ALA A 602 12.92 -4.02 19.52
C ALA A 602 14.06 -3.81 20.51
N ALA A 603 13.91 -4.30 21.75
CA ALA A 603 14.96 -4.26 22.76
C ALA A 603 16.19 -5.07 22.30
N TYR A 604 15.99 -6.22 21.65
CA TYR A 604 17.08 -7.03 21.13
C TYR A 604 17.86 -6.32 20.01
N ARG A 605 17.15 -5.72 19.07
CA ARG A 605 17.70 -4.91 17.97
C ARG A 605 18.39 -3.63 18.45
N HIS A 606 17.89 -3.01 19.51
CA HIS A 606 18.49 -1.84 20.15
C HIS A 606 19.72 -2.22 21.01
N GLY A 607 19.82 -3.49 21.42
CA GLY A 607 20.91 -3.99 22.25
C GLY A 607 20.62 -4.00 23.75
N ASP A 608 19.38 -3.73 24.17
CA ASP A 608 19.00 -3.72 25.58
C ASP A 608 18.85 -5.14 26.17
N THR A 609 18.68 -6.13 25.30
CA THR A 609 18.57 -7.55 25.67
C THR A 609 19.35 -8.48 24.72
N ASP A 610 19.31 -9.77 25.01
CA ASP A 610 20.02 -10.85 24.31
C ASP A 610 19.08 -11.93 23.77
N GLY A 611 19.65 -12.97 23.15
CA GLY A 611 18.89 -14.06 22.54
C GLY A 611 18.12 -14.89 23.57
N ASP A 612 18.56 -14.96 24.82
CA ASP A 612 17.89 -15.74 25.86
C ASP A 612 16.54 -15.13 26.21
N ALA A 613 16.44 -13.80 26.25
CA ALA A 613 15.17 -13.11 26.45
C ALA A 613 14.18 -13.37 25.30
N VAL A 614 14.68 -13.38 24.05
CA VAL A 614 13.85 -13.71 22.87
C VAL A 614 13.33 -15.14 22.98
N LEU A 615 14.19 -16.10 23.30
CA LEU A 615 13.81 -17.52 23.43
C LEU A 615 12.82 -17.74 24.59
N ALA A 616 13.01 -17.06 25.72
CA ALA A 616 12.10 -17.12 26.85
C ALA A 616 10.71 -16.55 26.51
N ALA A 617 10.66 -15.40 25.83
CA ALA A 617 9.40 -14.81 25.39
C ALA A 617 8.70 -15.67 24.33
N LEU A 618 9.45 -16.26 23.40
CA LEU A 618 8.92 -17.18 22.40
C LEU A 618 8.26 -18.41 23.07
N GLN A 619 8.91 -19.00 24.08
CA GLN A 619 8.33 -20.12 24.84
C GLN A 619 7.04 -19.73 25.59
N GLN A 620 6.94 -18.49 26.08
CA GLN A 620 5.74 -17.98 26.74
C GLN A 620 4.57 -17.78 25.77
N LEU A 621 4.85 -17.36 24.54
CA LEU A 621 3.84 -17.02 23.54
C LEU A 621 3.42 -18.22 22.67
N ALA A 622 4.30 -19.21 22.47
CA ALA A 622 4.05 -20.38 21.64
C ALA A 622 2.72 -21.11 21.93
N PRO A 623 2.26 -21.25 23.20
CA PRO A 623 0.99 -21.93 23.49
C PRO A 623 -0.28 -21.14 23.11
N SER A 624 -0.16 -19.89 22.66
CA SER A 624 -1.31 -19.07 22.25
C SER A 624 -2.11 -19.76 21.14
N GLU A 625 -3.45 -19.66 21.24
CA GLU A 625 -4.35 -20.10 20.17
C GLU A 625 -4.34 -19.14 18.99
N SER A 626 -4.09 -17.85 19.22
CA SER A 626 -3.87 -16.87 18.15
C SER A 626 -2.57 -17.18 17.42
N SER A 627 -2.68 -17.33 16.09
CA SER A 627 -1.58 -17.63 15.20
C SER A 627 -0.54 -16.50 15.17
N ASP A 628 -0.96 -15.24 15.09
CA ASP A 628 -0.06 -14.08 15.12
C ASP A 628 0.74 -14.02 16.42
N VAL A 629 0.08 -14.19 17.57
CA VAL A 629 0.75 -14.15 18.87
C VAL A 629 1.72 -15.33 19.03
N SER A 630 1.28 -16.54 18.64
CA SER A 630 2.10 -17.75 18.74
C SER A 630 3.37 -17.65 17.89
N THR A 631 3.30 -16.95 16.75
CA THR A 631 4.38 -16.87 15.76
C THR A 631 5.19 -15.57 15.79
N ALA A 632 4.80 -14.59 16.61
CA ALA A 632 5.35 -13.23 16.61
C ALA A 632 6.89 -13.12 16.68
N LEU A 633 7.56 -14.04 17.40
CA LEU A 633 9.02 -14.04 17.56
C LEU A 633 9.76 -15.03 16.64
N LEU A 634 9.06 -15.75 15.77
CA LEU A 634 9.68 -16.76 14.89
C LEU A 634 10.67 -16.14 13.90
N GLY A 635 10.40 -14.93 13.39
CA GLY A 635 11.32 -14.23 12.50
C GLY A 635 12.68 -13.97 13.16
N ARG A 636 12.67 -13.48 14.40
CA ARG A 636 13.90 -13.27 15.19
C ARG A 636 14.56 -14.58 15.57
N PHE A 637 13.79 -15.60 15.95
CA PHE A 637 14.32 -16.93 16.22
C PHE A 637 15.09 -17.49 15.02
N VAL A 638 14.53 -17.40 13.81
CA VAL A 638 15.19 -17.84 12.57
C VAL A 638 16.46 -17.01 12.32
N TRP A 639 16.44 -15.70 12.59
CA TRP A 639 17.63 -14.86 12.49
C TRP A 639 18.74 -15.31 13.45
N ILE A 640 18.40 -15.60 14.72
CA ILE A 640 19.34 -16.14 15.72
C ILE A 640 19.90 -17.49 15.26
N TRP A 641 19.03 -18.39 14.80
CA TRP A 641 19.41 -19.70 14.28
C TRP A 641 20.35 -19.59 13.07
N ARG A 642 20.16 -18.61 12.19
CA ARG A 642 20.99 -18.42 10.99
C ARG A 642 22.31 -17.73 11.29
N TYR A 643 22.29 -16.62 12.02
CA TYR A 643 23.44 -15.72 12.13
C TYR A 643 24.21 -15.84 13.44
N GLN A 644 23.57 -16.31 14.51
CA GLN A 644 24.22 -16.45 15.80
C GLN A 644 24.60 -17.88 16.13
N ALA A 645 23.84 -18.89 15.68
CA ALA A 645 24.23 -20.28 15.86
C ALA A 645 25.34 -20.63 14.85
N THR A 646 26.59 -20.52 15.29
CA THR A 646 27.79 -20.68 14.46
C THR A 646 28.20 -22.14 14.29
N SER A 647 27.70 -23.05 15.13
CA SER A 647 27.94 -24.49 15.03
C SER A 647 26.65 -25.28 14.78
N GLU A 648 26.80 -26.47 14.20
CA GLU A 648 25.67 -27.36 13.98
C GLU A 648 25.05 -27.85 15.29
N ALA A 649 25.84 -27.96 16.36
CA ALA A 649 25.32 -28.28 17.69
C ALA A 649 24.38 -27.19 18.22
N GLN A 650 24.74 -25.91 18.04
CA GLN A 650 23.87 -24.78 18.42
C GLN A 650 22.60 -24.74 17.58
N ARG A 651 22.73 -24.92 16.26
CA ARG A 651 21.56 -25.01 15.36
C ARG A 651 20.66 -26.19 15.72
N GLY A 652 21.23 -27.34 16.06
CA GLY A 652 20.51 -28.52 16.53
C GLY A 652 19.76 -28.27 17.85
N ALA A 653 20.38 -27.57 18.81
CA ALA A 653 19.72 -27.22 20.07
C ALA A 653 18.52 -26.27 19.86
N LEU A 654 18.67 -25.25 19.02
CA LEU A 654 17.57 -24.34 18.66
C LEU A 654 16.46 -25.06 17.89
N ARG A 655 16.80 -25.95 16.95
CA ARG A 655 15.82 -26.82 16.27
C ARG A 655 15.00 -27.61 17.28
N LYS A 656 15.66 -28.28 18.23
CA LYS A 656 15.00 -29.05 19.28
C LYS A 656 14.09 -28.18 20.16
N ALA A 657 14.50 -26.96 20.49
CA ALA A 657 13.68 -26.02 21.26
C ALA A 657 12.40 -25.62 20.49
N ALA A 658 12.51 -25.32 19.20
CA ALA A 658 11.35 -25.03 18.35
C ALA A 658 10.45 -26.26 18.21
N GLU A 659 11.02 -27.45 18.02
CA GLU A 659 10.26 -28.71 17.98
C GLU A 659 9.48 -28.93 19.28
N GLN A 660 10.09 -28.70 20.44
CA GLN A 660 9.41 -28.82 21.74
C GLN A 660 8.25 -27.84 21.89
N ALA A 661 8.42 -26.60 21.42
CA ALA A 661 7.41 -25.55 21.54
C ALA A 661 6.23 -25.74 20.58
N TYR A 662 6.49 -26.12 19.32
CA TYR A 662 5.50 -26.01 18.24
C TYR A 662 5.11 -27.33 17.56
N LEU A 663 6.00 -28.34 17.54
CA LEU A 663 5.71 -29.58 16.82
C LEU A 663 4.52 -30.35 17.40
N PRO A 664 4.28 -30.41 18.73
CA PRO A 664 3.06 -31.01 19.28
C PRO A 664 1.79 -30.34 18.74
N ARG A 665 1.78 -29.01 18.64
CA ARG A 665 0.64 -28.25 18.12
C ARG A 665 0.44 -28.51 16.63
N LEU A 666 1.50 -28.50 15.83
CA LEU A 666 1.41 -28.84 14.39
C LEU A 666 0.89 -30.27 14.18
N ARG A 667 1.34 -31.24 14.98
CA ARG A 667 0.80 -32.62 14.94
C ARG A 667 -0.68 -32.68 15.31
N GLN A 668 -1.10 -31.89 16.30
CA GLN A 668 -2.50 -31.79 16.70
C GLN A 668 -3.37 -31.19 15.58
N LEU A 669 -2.87 -30.18 14.85
CA LEU A 669 -3.56 -29.56 13.71
C LEU A 669 -3.59 -30.50 12.49
N GLY A 670 -2.51 -31.26 12.27
CA GLY A 670 -2.32 -32.11 11.09
C GLY A 670 -2.04 -31.30 9.82
N TYR A 671 -1.99 -31.97 8.67
CA TYR A 671 -1.62 -31.37 7.38
C TYR A 671 -2.78 -31.26 6.38
N THR A 672 -4.01 -31.51 6.84
CA THR A 672 -5.23 -31.46 6.03
C THR A 672 -6.23 -30.53 6.69
N ARG A 673 -7.05 -29.87 5.88
CA ARG A 673 -8.17 -29.07 6.39
C ARG A 673 -9.13 -29.91 7.22
N ARG A 674 -9.71 -29.29 8.23
CA ARG A 674 -10.78 -29.86 9.06
C ARG A 674 -12.03 -29.01 8.92
N SER A 675 -13.19 -29.66 8.85
CA SER A 675 -14.46 -28.93 8.81
C SER A 675 -14.63 -28.12 10.09
N GLY A 676 -14.96 -26.83 9.94
CA GLY A 676 -15.21 -25.90 11.06
C GLY A 676 -13.97 -25.50 11.86
N GLU A 677 -12.76 -25.73 11.35
CA GLU A 677 -11.55 -25.21 12.01
C GLU A 677 -11.50 -23.68 11.98
N SER A 678 -10.84 -23.08 12.97
CA SER A 678 -10.64 -21.63 13.01
C SER A 678 -9.63 -21.17 11.96
N ILE A 679 -9.70 -19.89 11.63
CA ILE A 679 -8.71 -19.24 10.76
C ILE A 679 -7.34 -19.25 11.44
N ASP A 680 -7.28 -19.02 12.75
CA ASP A 680 -6.05 -19.14 13.53
C ASP A 680 -5.43 -20.55 13.43
N ASP A 681 -6.21 -21.62 13.51
CA ASP A 681 -5.71 -22.99 13.36
C ASP A 681 -5.15 -23.22 11.95
N THR A 682 -5.80 -22.67 10.92
CA THR A 682 -5.37 -22.76 9.53
C THR A 682 -4.08 -21.99 9.27
N SER A 683 -4.01 -20.74 9.74
CA SER A 683 -2.83 -19.88 9.63
C SER A 683 -1.65 -20.44 10.42
N LEU A 684 -1.89 -20.91 11.65
CA LEU A 684 -0.85 -21.53 12.48
C LEU A 684 -0.32 -22.81 11.84
N ARG A 685 -1.20 -23.68 11.30
CA ARG A 685 -0.76 -24.86 10.54
C ARG A 685 0.18 -24.47 9.41
N SER A 686 -0.20 -23.48 8.61
CA SER A 686 0.56 -23.05 7.44
C SER A 686 1.91 -22.45 7.82
N ALA A 687 1.94 -21.57 8.83
CA ALA A 687 3.16 -20.95 9.35
C ALA A 687 4.13 -22.00 9.91
N LEU A 688 3.64 -22.92 10.75
CA LEU A 688 4.48 -23.96 11.37
C LEU A 688 4.95 -25.00 10.34
N ALA A 689 4.09 -25.42 9.41
CA ALA A 689 4.48 -26.31 8.32
C ALA A 689 5.59 -25.67 7.47
N GLY A 690 5.46 -24.40 7.10
CA GLY A 690 6.50 -23.66 6.37
C GLY A 690 7.81 -23.56 7.15
N LEU A 691 7.77 -23.20 8.44
CA LEU A 691 8.94 -23.15 9.32
C LEU A 691 9.67 -24.49 9.36
N PHE A 692 8.97 -25.57 9.71
CA PHE A 692 9.58 -26.87 9.89
C PHE A 692 10.01 -27.52 8.59
N ALA A 693 9.26 -27.34 7.50
CA ALA A 693 9.57 -27.96 6.22
C ALA A 693 10.71 -27.27 5.50
N LEU A 694 10.67 -25.94 5.39
CA LEU A 694 11.55 -25.17 4.52
C LEU A 694 12.77 -24.58 5.26
N ARG A 695 12.61 -24.20 6.54
CA ARG A 695 13.70 -23.58 7.32
C ARG A 695 14.43 -24.58 8.21
N LEU A 696 13.71 -25.28 9.08
CA LEU A 696 14.31 -26.19 10.06
C LEU A 696 14.52 -27.62 9.53
N GLN A 697 14.01 -27.91 8.32
CA GLN A 697 14.13 -29.18 7.60
C GLN A 697 13.77 -30.42 8.45
N ASN A 698 12.71 -30.33 9.25
CA ASN A 698 12.23 -31.46 10.03
C ASN A 698 11.72 -32.58 9.10
N ALA A 699 12.27 -33.79 9.28
CA ALA A 699 12.03 -34.92 8.38
C ALA A 699 10.57 -35.42 8.39
N GLU A 700 9.88 -35.37 9.54
CA GLU A 700 8.47 -35.79 9.64
C GLU A 700 7.57 -34.86 8.82
N VAL A 701 7.73 -33.55 9.01
CA VAL A 701 6.94 -32.53 8.30
C VAL A 701 7.21 -32.58 6.80
N ARG A 702 8.49 -32.66 6.39
CA ARG A 702 8.87 -32.77 4.98
C ARG A 702 8.27 -34.01 4.33
N LYS A 703 8.30 -35.17 5.00
CA LYS A 703 7.71 -36.40 4.47
C LYS A 703 6.21 -36.25 4.20
N ALA A 704 5.47 -35.61 5.12
CA ALA A 704 4.03 -35.39 4.95
C ALA A 704 3.71 -34.47 3.77
N LEU A 705 4.46 -33.37 3.63
CA LEU A 705 4.26 -32.40 2.55
C LEU A 705 4.74 -32.91 1.19
N LEU A 706 5.85 -33.66 1.16
CA LEU A 706 6.36 -34.32 -0.05
C LEU A 706 5.33 -35.29 -0.62
N ALA A 707 4.63 -36.04 0.23
CA ALA A 707 3.57 -36.95 -0.22
C ALA A 707 2.42 -36.20 -0.92
N GLN A 708 2.04 -35.02 -0.41
CA GLN A 708 1.01 -34.19 -1.06
C GLN A 708 1.51 -33.63 -2.40
N GLY A 709 2.71 -33.06 -2.44
CA GLY A 709 3.25 -32.48 -3.66
C GLY A 709 3.57 -33.53 -4.73
N ASP A 710 4.07 -34.71 -4.37
CA ASP A 710 4.25 -35.83 -5.30
C ASP A 710 2.90 -36.29 -5.88
N ALA A 711 1.84 -36.32 -5.06
CA ALA A 711 0.49 -36.66 -5.53
C ALA A 711 -0.05 -35.61 -6.52
N VAL A 712 0.27 -34.32 -6.34
CA VAL A 712 -0.06 -33.27 -7.31
C VAL A 712 0.68 -33.51 -8.62
N LEU A 713 1.98 -33.81 -8.57
CA LEU A 713 2.82 -34.05 -9.76
C LEU A 713 2.45 -35.35 -10.49
N ALA A 714 1.94 -36.36 -9.79
CA ALA A 714 1.52 -37.65 -10.35
C ALA A 714 0.15 -37.61 -11.05
N GLY A 715 -0.45 -36.43 -11.24
CA GLY A 715 -1.78 -36.27 -11.83
C GLY A 715 -1.97 -37.00 -13.17
N GLY A 716 -3.24 -37.21 -13.54
CA GLY A 716 -3.61 -37.97 -14.74
C GLY A 716 -3.23 -37.26 -16.05
N ASN A 717 -2.90 -38.04 -17.08
CA ASN A 717 -2.65 -37.56 -18.44
C ASN A 717 -1.53 -36.50 -18.58
N GLY A 718 -0.59 -36.44 -17.64
CA GLY A 718 0.54 -35.50 -17.67
C GLY A 718 0.22 -34.08 -17.17
N ALA A 719 -0.95 -33.87 -16.57
CA ALA A 719 -1.34 -32.60 -15.92
C ALA A 719 -1.22 -32.68 -14.39
N LEU A 720 -0.95 -31.54 -13.75
CA LEU A 720 -0.91 -31.43 -12.29
C LEU A 720 -2.33 -31.54 -11.70
N ASP A 721 -2.49 -32.33 -10.63
CA ASP A 721 -3.76 -32.44 -9.89
C ASP A 721 -3.65 -31.71 -8.53
N PHE A 722 -3.90 -30.40 -8.53
CA PHE A 722 -3.81 -29.56 -7.33
C PHE A 722 -4.78 -29.96 -6.21
N SER A 723 -5.85 -30.71 -6.52
CA SER A 723 -6.81 -31.21 -5.52
C SER A 723 -6.21 -32.25 -4.56
N LYS A 724 -5.02 -32.78 -4.89
CA LYS A 724 -4.31 -33.76 -4.05
C LYS A 724 -3.55 -33.17 -2.86
N ALA A 725 -3.44 -31.85 -2.79
CA ALA A 725 -2.82 -31.17 -1.67
C ALA A 725 -3.83 -30.31 -0.92
N ASN A 726 -3.54 -30.05 0.35
CA ASN A 726 -4.26 -29.04 1.09
C ASN A 726 -3.98 -27.66 0.44
N PRO A 727 -5.00 -26.89 0.02
CA PRO A 727 -4.82 -25.60 -0.64
C PRO A 727 -4.03 -24.59 0.20
N ASP A 728 -4.16 -24.58 1.54
CA ASP A 728 -3.37 -23.67 2.41
C ASP A 728 -1.88 -24.08 2.48
N LEU A 729 -1.58 -25.36 2.21
CA LEU A 729 -0.21 -25.89 2.23
C LEU A 729 0.37 -26.11 0.84
N LEU A 730 -0.39 -25.83 -0.23
CA LEU A 730 -0.04 -26.22 -1.59
C LEU A 730 1.33 -25.65 -2.00
N GLY A 731 1.57 -24.35 -1.76
CA GLY A 731 2.85 -23.72 -2.07
C GLY A 731 4.02 -24.37 -1.32
N THR A 732 3.84 -24.69 -0.05
CA THR A 732 4.87 -25.35 0.79
C THR A 732 5.08 -26.82 0.37
N ALA A 733 4.01 -27.54 0.02
CA ALA A 733 4.10 -28.91 -0.47
C ALA A 733 4.86 -28.98 -1.80
N LEU A 734 4.51 -28.10 -2.75
CA LEU A 734 5.22 -27.98 -4.02
C LEU A 734 6.67 -27.54 -3.83
N ALA A 735 6.95 -26.64 -2.87
CA ALA A 735 8.31 -26.24 -2.53
C ALA A 735 9.17 -27.42 -2.06
N VAL A 736 8.64 -28.21 -1.12
CA VAL A 736 9.32 -29.43 -0.63
C VAL A 736 9.55 -30.41 -1.77
N THR A 737 8.54 -30.66 -2.61
CA THR A 737 8.68 -31.55 -3.77
C THR A 737 9.73 -31.05 -4.75
N ALA A 738 9.76 -29.75 -5.06
CA ALA A 738 10.76 -29.16 -5.95
C ALA A 738 12.19 -29.27 -5.38
N GLN A 739 12.35 -29.11 -4.06
CA GLN A 739 13.65 -29.30 -3.38
C GLN A 739 14.09 -30.77 -3.36
N GLU A 740 13.17 -31.72 -3.16
CA GLU A 740 13.48 -33.16 -3.02
C GLU A 740 13.59 -33.91 -4.35
N ARG A 741 12.84 -33.49 -5.37
CA ARG A 741 12.84 -34.12 -6.70
C ARG A 741 13.74 -33.40 -7.70
N GLY A 742 14.09 -32.14 -7.44
CA GLY A 742 15.00 -31.37 -8.28
C GLY A 742 14.43 -31.05 -9.66
N ALA A 743 15.27 -31.18 -10.69
CA ALA A 743 14.98 -30.71 -12.05
C ALA A 743 13.65 -31.21 -12.64
N PRO A 744 13.23 -32.49 -12.51
CA PRO A 744 11.94 -32.96 -13.04
C PRO A 744 10.73 -32.20 -12.47
N ALA A 745 10.71 -31.97 -11.14
CA ALA A 745 9.62 -31.23 -10.51
C ALA A 745 9.61 -29.76 -10.93
N VAL A 746 10.79 -29.12 -10.96
CA VAL A 746 10.94 -27.73 -11.41
C VAL A 746 10.46 -27.55 -12.85
N GLN A 747 10.81 -28.48 -13.74
CA GLN A 747 10.37 -28.45 -15.14
C GLN A 747 8.85 -28.64 -15.27
N SER A 748 8.26 -29.52 -14.47
CA SER A 748 6.81 -29.72 -14.43
C SER A 748 6.07 -28.44 -14.02
N LEU A 749 6.52 -27.77 -12.94
CA LEU A 749 5.93 -26.51 -12.47
C LEU A 749 6.10 -25.37 -13.47
N ILE A 750 7.30 -25.22 -14.06
CA ILE A 750 7.57 -24.24 -15.12
C ILE A 750 6.70 -24.53 -16.36
N GLY A 751 6.51 -25.80 -16.71
CA GLY A 751 5.62 -26.24 -17.78
C GLY A 751 4.18 -25.81 -17.55
N ALA A 752 3.65 -26.11 -16.36
CA ALA A 752 2.30 -25.73 -15.96
C ALA A 752 2.11 -24.21 -15.95
N LEU A 753 3.06 -23.42 -15.44
CA LEU A 753 2.95 -21.96 -15.42
C LEU A 753 2.82 -21.30 -16.82
N ARG A 754 3.15 -21.98 -17.91
CA ARG A 754 2.96 -21.42 -19.26
C ARG A 754 1.50 -21.43 -19.73
N THR A 755 0.70 -22.37 -19.24
CA THR A 755 -0.65 -22.63 -19.75
C THR A 755 -1.72 -22.52 -18.67
N HIS A 756 -1.33 -22.64 -17.41
CA HIS A 756 -2.26 -22.65 -16.29
C HIS A 756 -2.77 -21.25 -15.99
N ALA A 757 -4.09 -21.13 -15.86
CA ALA A 757 -4.75 -19.84 -15.70
C ALA A 757 -5.22 -19.56 -14.27
N ASP A 758 -5.37 -20.60 -13.42
CA ASP A 758 -5.89 -20.40 -12.06
C ASP A 758 -4.92 -19.58 -11.19
N PRO A 759 -5.32 -18.39 -10.71
CA PRO A 759 -4.39 -17.49 -10.03
C PRO A 759 -3.85 -18.03 -8.70
N ALA A 760 -4.67 -18.75 -7.91
CA ALA A 760 -4.24 -19.30 -6.62
C ALA A 760 -3.20 -20.41 -6.82
N GLN A 761 -3.43 -21.31 -7.77
CA GLN A 761 -2.50 -22.39 -8.10
C GLN A 761 -1.22 -21.86 -8.75
N ARG A 762 -1.30 -20.83 -9.62
CA ARG A 762 -0.12 -20.12 -10.13
C ARG A 762 0.73 -19.54 -9.01
N ASN A 763 0.10 -18.84 -8.05
CA ASN A 763 0.80 -18.28 -6.89
C ASN A 763 1.48 -19.36 -6.04
N ALA A 764 0.86 -20.52 -5.86
CA ALA A 764 1.47 -21.65 -5.17
C ALA A 764 2.70 -22.21 -5.91
N MET A 765 2.64 -22.35 -7.23
CA MET A 765 3.79 -22.77 -8.06
C MET A 765 4.93 -21.74 -8.01
N ILE A 766 4.60 -20.44 -8.10
CA ILE A 766 5.58 -19.35 -7.96
C ILE A 766 6.24 -19.38 -6.59
N ALA A 767 5.45 -19.59 -5.52
CA ALA A 767 5.97 -19.73 -4.17
C ALA A 767 6.96 -20.89 -4.05
N ALA A 768 6.64 -22.04 -4.65
CA ALA A 768 7.52 -23.20 -4.67
C ALA A 768 8.85 -22.93 -5.40
N LEU A 769 8.78 -22.44 -6.64
CA LEU A 769 9.95 -22.18 -7.48
C LEU A 769 10.88 -21.12 -6.88
N GLY A 770 10.32 -20.12 -6.18
CA GLY A 770 11.10 -19.09 -5.51
C GLY A 770 11.83 -19.54 -4.23
N THR A 771 11.64 -20.78 -3.76
CA THR A 771 12.26 -21.30 -2.51
C THR A 771 13.29 -22.40 -2.76
N LEU A 772 13.75 -22.54 -4.00
CA LEU A 772 14.81 -23.48 -4.36
C LEU A 772 16.15 -23.11 -3.71
N GLN A 773 16.99 -24.12 -3.53
CA GLN A 773 18.34 -23.96 -2.95
C GLN A 773 19.46 -24.34 -3.93
N ASP A 774 19.13 -25.09 -4.99
CA ASP A 774 20.09 -25.45 -6.04
C ASP A 774 20.38 -24.24 -6.95
N PRO A 775 21.66 -23.79 -7.07
CA PRO A 775 22.01 -22.61 -7.85
C PRO A 775 21.68 -22.71 -9.35
N ALA A 776 21.75 -23.90 -9.95
CA ALA A 776 21.47 -24.10 -11.37
C ALA A 776 19.95 -24.00 -11.64
N LEU A 777 19.14 -24.62 -10.78
CA LEU A 777 17.68 -24.52 -10.86
C LEU A 777 17.19 -23.11 -10.54
N LEU A 778 17.81 -22.42 -9.58
CA LEU A 778 17.52 -21.01 -9.29
C LEU A 778 17.78 -20.12 -10.51
N LYS A 779 18.91 -20.30 -11.21
CA LYS A 779 19.17 -19.57 -12.45
C LYS A 779 18.08 -19.83 -13.49
N GLN A 780 17.70 -21.10 -13.69
CA GLN A 780 16.63 -21.46 -14.63
C GLN A 780 15.31 -20.77 -14.29
N VAL A 781 14.91 -20.77 -13.01
CA VAL A 781 13.68 -20.12 -12.54
C VAL A 781 13.74 -18.60 -12.73
N ARG A 782 14.86 -17.97 -12.40
CA ARG A 782 15.02 -16.52 -12.57
C ARG A 782 15.02 -16.11 -14.04
N ASP A 783 15.64 -16.89 -14.93
CA ASP A 783 15.58 -16.66 -16.37
C ASP A 783 14.14 -16.81 -16.91
N PHE A 784 13.40 -17.83 -16.42
CA PHE A 784 11.98 -18.01 -16.73
C PHE A 784 11.12 -16.85 -16.21
N ALA A 785 11.47 -16.29 -15.05
CA ALA A 785 10.80 -15.14 -14.46
C ALA A 785 10.80 -13.92 -15.37
N LEU A 786 11.71 -13.81 -16.35
CA LEU A 786 11.82 -12.71 -17.31
C LEU A 786 11.12 -12.98 -18.65
N THR A 787 10.39 -14.09 -18.79
CA THR A 787 9.63 -14.43 -20.01
C THR A 787 8.20 -13.89 -19.97
N ASP A 788 7.51 -13.86 -21.10
CA ASP A 788 6.09 -13.47 -21.20
C ASP A 788 5.12 -14.46 -20.53
N ALA A 789 5.57 -15.66 -20.17
CA ALA A 789 4.77 -16.66 -19.45
C ALA A 789 4.49 -16.31 -17.98
N ILE A 790 5.25 -15.38 -17.42
CA ILE A 790 5.05 -14.85 -16.07
C ILE A 790 4.42 -13.47 -16.19
N LYS A 791 3.40 -13.18 -15.38
CA LYS A 791 2.80 -11.84 -15.34
C LYS A 791 3.81 -10.84 -14.76
N VAL A 792 3.74 -9.56 -15.13
CA VAL A 792 4.65 -8.55 -14.55
C VAL A 792 4.45 -8.49 -13.03
N GLY A 793 3.19 -8.53 -12.57
CA GLY A 793 2.83 -8.59 -11.16
C GLY A 793 3.27 -9.86 -10.41
N GLU A 794 3.61 -10.94 -11.13
CA GLU A 794 4.10 -12.22 -10.57
C GLU A 794 5.64 -12.25 -10.46
N MET A 795 6.35 -11.50 -11.32
CA MET A 795 7.82 -11.52 -11.40
C MET A 795 8.48 -11.25 -10.05
N LYS A 796 8.04 -10.20 -9.35
CA LYS A 796 8.59 -9.82 -8.04
C LYS A 796 8.46 -10.94 -7.02
N SER A 797 7.30 -11.58 -6.96
CA SER A 797 7.03 -12.70 -6.04
C SER A 797 7.91 -13.91 -6.31
N LEU A 798 8.25 -14.18 -7.58
CA LEU A 798 9.12 -15.28 -7.95
C LEU A 798 10.59 -14.98 -7.62
N LEU A 799 11.03 -13.74 -7.85
CA LEU A 799 12.43 -13.34 -7.66
C LEU A 799 12.79 -13.10 -6.19
N MET A 800 11.88 -12.54 -5.38
CA MET A 800 12.16 -12.14 -3.98
C MET A 800 12.14 -13.27 -2.97
N ARG A 801 11.50 -14.40 -3.29
CA ARG A 801 11.40 -15.53 -2.36
C ARG A 801 12.77 -16.18 -2.19
N GLY A 802 13.00 -16.70 -0.97
CA GLY A 802 14.26 -17.38 -0.65
C GLY A 802 15.49 -16.47 -0.53
N HIS A 803 15.38 -15.14 -0.64
CA HIS A 803 16.53 -14.22 -0.46
C HIS A 803 17.22 -14.35 0.91
N SER A 804 16.50 -14.88 1.91
CA SER A 804 17.07 -15.21 3.22
C SER A 804 17.77 -16.58 3.27
N ASP A 805 17.86 -17.32 2.17
CA ASP A 805 18.61 -18.58 2.09
C ASP A 805 20.00 -18.31 1.51
N GLU A 806 21.03 -18.93 2.08
CA GLU A 806 22.43 -18.63 1.74
C GLU A 806 22.77 -18.86 0.27
N ALA A 807 22.37 -20.00 -0.30
CA ALA A 807 22.61 -20.34 -1.69
C ALA A 807 21.84 -19.43 -2.68
N SER A 808 20.60 -19.09 -2.36
CA SER A 808 19.79 -18.17 -3.17
C SER A 808 20.38 -16.76 -3.14
N HIS A 809 20.72 -16.26 -1.95
CA HIS A 809 21.33 -14.95 -1.75
C HIS A 809 22.67 -14.82 -2.50
N ALA A 810 23.57 -15.79 -2.33
CA ALA A 810 24.90 -15.76 -2.95
C ALA A 810 24.84 -15.72 -4.49
N SER A 811 23.85 -16.39 -5.09
CA SER A 811 23.67 -16.43 -6.55
C SER A 811 22.82 -15.28 -7.12
N MET A 812 22.10 -14.54 -6.28
CA MET A 812 21.16 -13.49 -6.75
C MET A 812 21.90 -12.31 -7.36
N TRP A 813 22.90 -11.76 -6.68
CA TRP A 813 23.55 -10.53 -7.13
C TRP A 813 24.24 -10.65 -8.51
N PRO A 814 25.04 -11.69 -8.80
CA PRO A 814 25.61 -11.87 -10.13
C PRO A 814 24.53 -12.02 -11.22
N TRP A 815 23.44 -12.73 -10.93
CA TRP A 815 22.34 -12.90 -11.88
C TRP A 815 21.59 -11.57 -12.12
N PHE A 816 21.29 -10.83 -11.04
CA PHE A 816 20.57 -9.56 -11.09
C PHE A 816 21.35 -8.54 -11.94
N THR A 817 22.64 -8.36 -11.65
CA THR A 817 23.48 -7.40 -12.38
C THR A 817 23.65 -7.77 -13.85
N ALA A 818 23.73 -9.07 -14.19
CA ALA A 818 23.81 -9.54 -15.57
C ALA A 818 22.49 -9.38 -16.36
N ASN A 819 21.34 -9.25 -15.67
CA ASN A 819 20.02 -9.15 -16.29
C ASN A 819 19.31 -7.81 -16.01
N PHE A 820 20.04 -6.83 -15.47
CA PHE A 820 19.47 -5.57 -14.99
C PHE A 820 18.60 -4.88 -16.05
N ASP A 821 19.10 -4.73 -17.27
CA ASP A 821 18.36 -4.04 -18.34
C ASP A 821 17.08 -4.79 -18.73
N ARG A 822 17.11 -6.13 -18.72
CA ARG A 822 15.92 -6.96 -18.99
C ARG A 822 14.88 -6.84 -17.88
N ILE A 823 15.32 -6.69 -16.63
CA ILE A 823 14.44 -6.46 -15.47
C ILE A 823 13.75 -5.11 -15.64
N VAL A 824 14.52 -4.03 -15.84
CA VAL A 824 14.00 -2.66 -16.00
C VAL A 824 13.02 -2.57 -17.18
N GLN A 825 13.36 -3.18 -18.32
CA GLN A 825 12.50 -3.18 -19.50
C GLN A 825 11.13 -3.83 -19.22
N ARG A 826 11.10 -4.87 -18.38
CA ARG A 826 9.89 -5.65 -18.08
C ARG A 826 9.08 -5.09 -16.91
N SER A 827 9.74 -4.52 -15.91
CA SER A 827 9.10 -3.91 -14.74
C SER A 827 8.53 -2.51 -15.03
N GLY A 828 9.13 -1.79 -15.98
CA GLY A 828 8.80 -0.39 -16.24
C GLY A 828 9.46 0.57 -15.25
N SER A 829 9.24 1.88 -15.46
CA SER A 829 9.96 2.95 -14.73
C SER A 829 9.51 3.14 -13.27
N PHE A 830 8.28 2.73 -12.93
CA PHE A 830 7.69 2.92 -11.60
C PHE A 830 8.27 1.96 -10.54
N ASP A 831 8.94 0.90 -10.96
CA ASP A 831 9.56 -0.08 -10.05
C ASP A 831 10.97 0.33 -9.60
N GLY A 832 11.48 1.49 -10.01
CA GLY A 832 12.86 1.93 -9.76
C GLY A 832 13.25 1.91 -8.27
N GLY A 833 12.36 2.34 -7.38
CA GLY A 833 12.55 2.28 -5.92
C GLY A 833 12.66 0.86 -5.35
N GLY A 834 12.08 -0.13 -6.02
CA GLY A 834 12.12 -1.54 -5.59
C GLY A 834 13.36 -2.32 -6.07
N LEU A 835 14.05 -1.84 -7.11
CA LEU A 835 15.17 -2.55 -7.74
C LEU A 835 16.35 -2.82 -6.78
N PRO A 836 16.77 -1.88 -5.89
CA PRO A 836 17.83 -2.15 -4.94
C PRO A 836 17.53 -3.33 -4.01
N ALA A 837 16.31 -3.39 -3.47
CA ALA A 837 15.85 -4.49 -2.63
C ALA A 837 15.74 -5.80 -3.42
N LEU A 838 15.34 -5.73 -4.70
CA LEU A 838 15.29 -6.91 -5.57
C LEU A 838 16.66 -7.57 -5.71
N GLY A 839 17.73 -6.81 -5.89
CA GLY A 839 19.08 -7.36 -6.05
C GLY A 839 19.76 -7.79 -4.75
N ALA A 840 19.51 -7.07 -3.65
CA ALA A 840 20.37 -7.13 -2.44
C ALA A 840 19.65 -7.40 -1.11
N SER A 841 18.32 -7.51 -1.08
CA SER A 841 17.63 -7.85 0.17
C SER A 841 18.09 -9.20 0.73
N GLY A 842 18.15 -9.29 2.07
CA GLY A 842 18.68 -10.48 2.76
C GLY A 842 20.17 -10.42 3.10
N GLY A 843 20.91 -9.43 2.58
CA GLY A 843 22.32 -9.18 2.90
C GLY A 843 22.54 -8.79 4.37
N CYS A 844 23.74 -9.07 4.89
CA CYS A 844 24.08 -8.85 6.29
C CYS A 844 25.59 -8.61 6.49
N SER A 845 26.24 -7.94 5.52
CA SER A 845 27.65 -7.56 5.55
C SER A 845 27.86 -6.16 4.96
N VAL A 846 28.92 -5.48 5.37
CA VAL A 846 29.23 -4.12 4.87
C VAL A 846 29.60 -4.17 3.39
N GLU A 847 30.31 -5.21 2.97
CA GLU A 847 30.74 -5.43 1.59
C GLU A 847 29.56 -5.56 0.62
N GLU A 848 28.46 -6.20 1.04
CA GLU A 848 27.24 -6.30 0.25
C GLU A 848 26.56 -4.94 0.07
N ALA A 849 26.53 -4.11 1.11
CA ALA A 849 25.99 -2.76 1.05
C ALA A 849 26.84 -1.84 0.16
N ASP A 850 28.16 -1.94 0.24
CA ASP A 850 29.06 -1.12 -0.58
C ASP A 850 29.01 -1.52 -2.06
N ARG A 851 28.85 -2.81 -2.34
CA ARG A 851 28.61 -3.33 -3.70
C ARG A 851 27.29 -2.84 -4.28
N LEU A 852 26.23 -2.80 -3.47
CA LEU A 852 24.94 -2.22 -3.85
C LEU A 852 25.10 -0.75 -4.25
N ASP A 853 25.74 0.04 -3.39
CA ASP A 853 26.00 1.46 -3.63
C ASP A 853 26.79 1.69 -4.92
N ALA A 854 27.85 0.91 -5.14
CA ALA A 854 28.69 1.03 -6.34
C ALA A 854 27.92 0.75 -7.63
N PHE A 855 26.94 -0.17 -7.60
CA PHE A 855 26.15 -0.52 -8.77
C PHE A 855 25.06 0.52 -9.09
N PHE A 856 24.35 1.04 -8.08
CA PHE A 856 23.21 1.92 -8.31
C PHE A 856 23.57 3.41 -8.45
N LYS A 857 24.61 3.90 -7.75
CA LYS A 857 25.05 5.32 -7.86
C LYS A 857 25.16 5.85 -9.30
N PRO A 858 25.80 5.17 -10.27
CA PRO A 858 25.87 5.68 -11.64
C PRO A 858 24.56 5.61 -12.43
N ARG A 859 23.51 4.98 -11.88
CA ARG A 859 22.21 4.72 -12.54
C ARG A 859 21.05 5.55 -11.97
N LEU A 860 21.26 6.29 -10.87
CA LEU A 860 20.19 7.00 -10.18
C LEU A 860 19.48 8.04 -11.06
N ALA A 861 20.20 8.68 -11.99
CA ALA A 861 19.63 9.71 -12.87
C ALA A 861 18.53 9.19 -13.80
N THR A 862 18.51 7.89 -14.08
CA THR A 862 17.56 7.26 -15.03
C THR A 862 16.52 6.38 -14.33
N LEU A 863 16.62 6.20 -13.01
CA LEU A 863 15.77 5.30 -12.25
C LEU A 863 15.00 6.08 -11.17
N SER A 864 13.75 6.38 -11.48
CA SER A 864 12.84 7.06 -10.56
C SER A 864 12.77 6.33 -9.20
N GLY A 865 13.02 7.04 -8.11
CA GLY A 865 12.94 6.52 -6.74
C GLY A 865 14.04 5.54 -6.29
N ALA A 866 14.98 5.17 -7.16
CA ALA A 866 16.03 4.19 -6.83
C ALA A 866 17.02 4.69 -5.77
N ASP A 867 17.16 6.00 -5.61
CA ASP A 867 17.97 6.65 -4.58
C ASP A 867 17.47 6.30 -3.17
N ARG A 868 16.14 6.40 -2.95
CA ARG A 868 15.51 6.03 -1.69
C ARG A 868 15.61 4.53 -1.43
N GLY A 869 15.30 3.72 -2.45
CA GLY A 869 15.42 2.26 -2.36
C GLY A 869 16.84 1.80 -2.02
N MET A 870 17.85 2.45 -2.60
CA MET A 870 19.27 2.16 -2.36
C MET A 870 19.65 2.54 -0.93
N ALA A 871 19.25 3.72 -0.46
CA ALA A 871 19.52 4.17 0.90
C ALA A 871 18.92 3.21 1.95
N GLN A 872 17.63 2.85 1.81
CA GLN A 872 16.94 1.95 2.72
C GLN A 872 17.54 0.54 2.74
N THR A 873 17.79 -0.02 1.55
CA THR A 873 18.35 -1.37 1.42
C THR A 873 19.77 -1.43 1.98
N GLY A 874 20.62 -0.46 1.61
CA GLY A 874 21.99 -0.37 2.09
C GLY A 874 22.08 -0.17 3.60
N GLU A 875 21.23 0.69 4.17
CA GLU A 875 21.16 0.87 5.63
C GLU A 875 20.72 -0.41 6.34
N THR A 876 19.67 -1.07 5.86
CA THR A 876 19.17 -2.33 6.44
C THR A 876 20.25 -3.41 6.49
N ILE A 877 21.02 -3.57 5.40
CA ILE A 877 22.13 -4.54 5.33
C ILE A 877 23.22 -4.19 6.37
N ARG A 878 23.59 -2.91 6.51
CA ARG A 878 24.59 -2.44 7.48
C ARG A 878 24.13 -2.62 8.92
N LEU A 879 22.86 -2.33 9.22
CA LEU A 879 22.27 -2.58 10.54
C LEU A 879 22.25 -4.07 10.89
N CYS A 880 21.96 -4.95 9.90
CA CYS A 880 22.06 -6.39 10.10
C CYS A 880 23.50 -6.80 10.45
N ALA A 881 24.50 -6.30 9.71
CA ALA A 881 25.91 -6.57 9.96
C ALA A 881 26.34 -6.11 11.36
N ALA A 882 25.93 -4.92 11.78
CA ALA A 882 26.21 -4.37 13.11
C ALA A 882 25.56 -5.21 14.22
N LEU A 883 24.29 -5.60 14.06
CA LEU A 883 23.60 -6.46 15.02
C LEU A 883 24.28 -7.83 15.15
N LYS A 884 24.67 -8.43 14.01
CA LYS A 884 25.42 -9.68 13.97
C LYS A 884 26.73 -9.56 14.75
N GLN A 885 27.53 -8.53 14.48
CA GLN A 885 28.79 -8.29 15.16
C GLN A 885 28.62 -8.06 16.67
N ALA A 886 27.71 -7.16 17.06
CA ALA A 886 27.49 -6.78 18.45
C ALA A 886 27.06 -7.97 19.31
N GLN A 887 26.18 -8.82 18.78
CA GLN A 887 25.70 -9.96 19.53
C GLN A 887 26.67 -11.15 19.53
N THR A 888 27.52 -11.30 18.50
CA THR A 888 28.63 -12.27 18.56
C THR A 888 29.63 -11.89 19.65
N ALA A 889 29.88 -10.60 19.89
CA ALA A 889 30.80 -10.11 20.92
C ALA A 889 30.30 -10.24 22.36
N ARG A 890 29.00 -10.51 22.59
CA ARG A 890 28.43 -10.71 23.93
C ARG A 890 28.60 -12.14 24.47
N ARG A 891 29.10 -13.04 23.64
CA ARG A 891 29.45 -14.42 23.99
C ARG A 891 30.90 -14.47 24.44
#